data_AF-A0A1B6DV01-F1
#
_entry.id   AF-A0A1B6DV01-F1
#
_cell.length_a   1.000
_cell.length_b   1.000
_cell.length_c   1.000
_cell.angle_alpha   90.00
_cell.angle_beta   90.00
_cell.angle_gamma   90.00
#
_symmetry.space_group_name_H-M   'P 1'
#
loop_
_entity.id
_entity.type
_entity.pdbx_description
1 polymer ?
#
loop_
_entity_poly.entity_id
_entity_poly.type
_entity_poly.pdbx_seq_one_letter_code
_entity_poly.pdbx_strand_id
1 'polypeptide(L)'
;MEYDPLYTSVCNAITLQSQRQGFFQDYANTVTSEAGPVWIEEFGNLQTDKDRFLKCFNDEKLCDVIHGPLQNIQPLFRKKSAKIAQIRRLEGESAILSNNNSRALLLLTQSVIQAPYTDCDKSIDNGLTLTLALWHRSTALLNLKEYKLCLTDVQQSLKEKLPEDFKIDAYYRMSECYIEMKMFPKARITLKLGINFLDSNTSDWKKKLDDKINFLDKLANPDISLTDSEEKHPIITDGLNLVLPNASSLIQAKSSATTGRYAVATNFIKTGDTLVVEPPFSACLLPDKFGSHCHHCFKRLRSAYACKDCGGIAFCSIECQDIACKTYHAFECKFMDILIGSGMSILCHIALRTVTQQKLNYWLQHFTNKIDASDFNRVLNLVAHEEKRSAIDFVNRTLMAMFLLRVLKCSGYFPGSDEDKLSDIELYIGSVMLRLLQTLQFNAHEIYETLLKTENDFRSSKVVYKAVGIYPTVAAYFNHDCYPAVARYFSGKNIVLRALRPLAPGEVVPENYGPVFCKKKLIERKRHLASRYWFQCICESCKEDWPSFSEMDRSIRFRCKVKNCQGLIKTSLENNVEKIKCSECKQYFNVTDNVCLVKSYLDSFLHATEFMDKGELDKATAILSEFSDQMHLICKPPFKEMSLSHIALTTCWANNSNTYII
;
A
#
# COMPACT_ATOMS: atom_id res chain seq x y z
N MET A 1 17.78 -22.55 19.20
CA MET A 1 18.53 -21.28 19.18
C MET A 1 17.58 -20.15 18.84
N GLU A 2 17.48 -19.13 19.69
CA GLU A 2 16.57 -17.98 19.49
C GLU A 2 17.13 -16.93 18.51
N TYR A 3 18.46 -16.88 18.33
CA TYR A 3 19.14 -16.09 17.29
C TYR A 3 19.71 -17.02 16.22
N ASP A 4 19.48 -16.66 14.96
CA ASP A 4 19.96 -17.39 13.79
C ASP A 4 20.72 -16.42 12.88
N PRO A 5 22.07 -16.42 12.94
CA PRO A 5 22.90 -15.49 12.18
C PRO A 5 22.70 -15.63 10.67
N LEU A 6 22.55 -16.86 10.17
CA LEU A 6 22.35 -17.12 8.75
C LEU A 6 21.01 -16.56 8.28
N TYR A 7 19.93 -16.85 9.02
CA TYR A 7 18.61 -16.31 8.67
C TYR A 7 18.55 -14.79 8.80
N THR A 8 19.26 -14.21 9.77
CA THR A 8 19.42 -12.75 9.92
C THR A 8 20.12 -12.15 8.70
N SER A 9 21.25 -12.73 8.28
CA SER A 9 21.99 -12.29 7.09
C SER A 9 21.13 -12.35 5.83
N VAL A 10 20.35 -13.42 5.65
CA VAL A 10 19.43 -13.57 4.51
C VAL A 10 18.32 -12.51 4.57
N CYS A 11 17.68 -12.32 5.72
CA CYS A 11 16.64 -11.29 5.90
C CYS A 11 17.17 -9.88 5.62
N ASN A 12 18.41 -9.61 6.00
CA ASN A 12 19.06 -8.34 5.75
C ASN A 12 19.38 -8.15 4.25
N ALA A 13 19.99 -9.15 3.59
CA ALA A 13 20.34 -9.06 2.17
C ALA A 13 19.12 -8.84 1.26
N ILE A 14 17.99 -9.51 1.52
CA ILE A 14 16.77 -9.35 0.71
C ILE A 14 16.17 -7.93 0.78
N THR A 15 16.57 -7.12 1.76
CA THR A 15 16.14 -5.72 1.87
C THR A 15 16.86 -4.80 0.89
N LEU A 16 17.99 -5.22 0.32
CA LEU A 16 18.68 -4.51 -0.76
C LEU A 16 18.40 -5.13 -2.12
N GLN A 17 18.41 -6.46 -2.21
CA GLN A 17 18.13 -7.20 -3.43
C GLN A 17 17.21 -8.38 -3.13
N SER A 18 15.94 -8.25 -3.50
CA SER A 18 14.94 -9.30 -3.27
C SER A 18 14.90 -10.35 -4.38
N GLN A 19 15.35 -10.02 -5.58
CA GLN A 19 15.42 -10.97 -6.69
C GLN A 19 16.79 -11.65 -6.73
N ARG A 20 16.79 -12.97 -6.93
CA ARG A 20 18.05 -13.71 -7.15
C ARG A 20 18.75 -13.29 -8.43
N GLN A 21 17.98 -12.83 -9.42
CA GLN A 21 18.48 -12.31 -10.69
C GLN A 21 18.65 -10.79 -10.57
N GLY A 22 19.79 -10.29 -11.03
CA GLY A 22 20.13 -8.87 -11.04
C GLY A 22 21.61 -8.66 -10.77
N PHE A 23 22.17 -7.56 -11.27
CA PHE A 23 23.62 -7.33 -11.23
C PHE A 23 24.14 -6.80 -9.88
N PHE A 24 23.26 -6.29 -9.00
CA PHE A 24 23.71 -5.51 -7.84
C PHE A 24 24.51 -6.34 -6.84
N GLN A 25 24.08 -7.55 -6.51
CA GLN A 25 24.80 -8.41 -5.57
C GLN A 25 26.19 -8.79 -6.09
N ASP A 26 26.31 -9.09 -7.38
CA ASP A 26 27.60 -9.40 -8.00
C ASP A 26 28.54 -8.19 -7.99
N TYR A 27 27.99 -7.00 -8.27
CA TYR A 27 28.69 -5.73 -8.12
C TYR A 27 29.18 -5.52 -6.68
N ALA A 28 28.31 -5.65 -5.69
CA ALA A 28 28.64 -5.47 -4.28
C ALA A 28 29.69 -6.50 -3.79
N ASN A 29 29.56 -7.75 -4.22
CA ASN A 29 30.52 -8.82 -3.92
C ASN A 29 31.90 -8.53 -4.52
N THR A 30 31.95 -7.97 -5.74
CA THR A 30 33.21 -7.59 -6.40
C THR A 30 33.91 -6.49 -5.61
N VAL A 31 33.19 -5.41 -5.27
CA VAL A 31 33.77 -4.30 -4.49
C VAL A 31 34.28 -4.77 -3.14
N THR A 32 33.49 -5.59 -2.44
CA THR A 32 33.84 -6.06 -1.09
C THR A 32 34.99 -7.07 -1.11
N SER A 33 35.12 -7.88 -2.16
CA SER A 33 36.28 -8.75 -2.38
C SER A 33 37.57 -7.95 -2.59
N GLU A 34 37.53 -6.92 -3.44
CA GLU A 34 38.69 -6.07 -3.74
C GLU A 34 39.09 -5.16 -2.56
N ALA A 35 38.11 -4.67 -1.80
CA ALA A 35 38.36 -3.88 -0.59
C ALA A 35 39.15 -4.66 0.47
N GLY A 36 38.85 -5.95 0.61
CA GLY A 36 39.44 -6.81 1.63
C GLY A 36 38.96 -6.48 3.06
N PRO A 37 39.29 -7.34 4.04
CA PRO A 37 38.72 -7.30 5.39
C PRO A 37 39.12 -6.04 6.19
N VAL A 38 40.35 -5.55 6.02
CA VAL A 38 40.86 -4.38 6.76
C VAL A 38 40.10 -3.12 6.38
N TRP A 39 39.93 -2.88 5.07
CA TRP A 39 39.17 -1.73 4.58
C TRP A 39 37.71 -1.78 5.03
N ILE A 40 37.10 -2.97 5.00
CA ILE A 40 35.72 -3.17 5.45
C ILE A 40 35.60 -2.85 6.94
N GLU A 41 36.52 -3.32 7.78
CA GLU A 41 36.50 -3.00 9.21
C GLU A 41 36.65 -1.49 9.46
N GLU A 42 37.59 -0.83 8.79
CA GLU A 42 37.75 0.64 8.84
C GLU A 42 36.47 1.37 8.39
N PHE A 43 35.82 0.88 7.33
CA PHE A 43 34.57 1.43 6.82
C PHE A 43 33.44 1.30 7.84
N GLY A 44 33.36 0.17 8.55
CA GLY A 44 32.38 -0.06 9.62
C GLY A 44 32.52 0.92 10.79
N ASN A 45 33.71 1.44 11.04
CA ASN A 45 34.00 2.39 12.13
C ASN A 45 33.65 3.85 11.78
N LEU A 46 33.28 4.14 10.52
CA LEU A 46 32.82 5.48 10.13
C LEU A 46 31.51 5.82 10.85
N GLN A 47 31.41 7.06 11.35
CA GLN A 47 30.32 7.49 12.21
C GLN A 47 29.13 8.06 11.45
N THR A 48 29.34 8.64 10.26
CA THR A 48 28.29 9.30 9.51
C THR A 48 28.06 8.68 8.14
N ASP A 49 26.82 8.73 7.66
CA ASP A 49 26.48 8.30 6.30
C ASP A 49 27.19 9.14 5.22
N LYS A 50 27.48 10.41 5.52
CA LYS A 50 28.29 11.29 4.66
C LYS A 50 29.70 10.75 4.50
N ASP A 51 30.35 10.36 5.61
CA ASP A 51 31.72 9.84 5.57
C ASP A 51 31.78 8.49 4.86
N ARG A 52 30.77 7.62 5.07
CA ARG A 52 30.64 6.35 4.32
C ARG A 52 30.54 6.58 2.83
N PHE A 53 29.69 7.54 2.42
CA PHE A 53 29.53 7.89 1.01
C PHE A 53 30.84 8.44 0.42
N LEU A 54 31.50 9.36 1.11
CA LEU A 54 32.78 9.93 0.67
C LEU A 54 33.90 8.89 0.62
N LYS A 55 33.94 7.96 1.58
CA LYS A 55 34.92 6.87 1.59
C LYS A 55 34.77 5.99 0.36
N CYS A 56 33.56 5.61 -0.05
CA CYS A 56 33.36 4.88 -1.30
C CYS A 56 33.65 5.74 -2.55
N PHE A 57 33.23 7.01 -2.55
CA PHE A 57 33.35 7.88 -3.73
C PHE A 57 34.81 8.26 -4.05
N ASN A 58 35.64 8.51 -3.03
CA ASN A 58 37.01 9.01 -3.17
C ASN A 58 38.10 7.94 -3.04
N ASP A 59 37.76 6.66 -2.84
CA ASP A 59 38.79 5.63 -2.65
C ASP A 59 39.54 5.35 -3.96
N GLU A 60 40.82 5.71 -4.00
CA GLU A 60 41.65 5.58 -5.21
C GLU A 60 41.83 4.12 -5.64
N LYS A 61 41.89 3.17 -4.69
CA LYS A 61 42.11 1.75 -4.99
C LYS A 61 40.85 1.09 -5.51
N LEU A 62 39.69 1.49 -4.98
CA LEU A 62 38.39 0.93 -5.35
C LEU A 62 37.67 1.72 -6.45
N CYS A 63 38.28 2.81 -6.93
CA CYS A 63 37.68 3.73 -7.89
C CYS A 63 37.09 3.00 -9.11
N ASP A 64 37.88 2.17 -9.78
CA ASP A 64 37.46 1.49 -11.02
C ASP A 64 36.32 0.50 -10.76
N VAL A 65 36.39 -0.28 -9.68
CA VAL A 65 35.40 -1.32 -9.37
C VAL A 65 34.10 -0.74 -8.81
N ILE A 66 34.15 0.45 -8.19
CA ILE A 66 32.96 1.18 -7.71
C ILE A 66 32.33 1.98 -8.86
N HIS A 67 33.09 2.86 -9.52
CA HIS A 67 32.56 3.81 -10.49
C HIS A 67 32.34 3.21 -11.88
N GLY A 68 33.15 2.23 -12.30
CA GLY A 68 33.05 1.63 -13.63
C GLY A 68 31.65 1.09 -13.95
N PRO A 69 31.05 0.24 -13.11
CA PRO A 69 29.67 -0.23 -13.31
C PRO A 69 28.63 0.92 -13.32
N LEU A 70 28.84 1.96 -12.50
CA LEU A 70 27.93 3.10 -12.37
C LEU A 70 27.98 4.04 -13.59
N GLN A 71 29.15 4.23 -14.19
CA GLN A 71 29.31 5.04 -15.40
C GLN A 71 28.53 4.47 -16.59
N ASN A 72 28.33 3.14 -16.63
CA ASN A 72 27.57 2.45 -17.68
C ASN A 72 26.05 2.57 -17.53
N ILE A 73 25.54 3.24 -16.49
CA ILE A 73 24.10 3.46 -16.31
C ILE A 73 23.59 4.39 -17.40
N GLN A 74 22.63 3.88 -18.17
CA GLN A 74 22.00 4.58 -19.29
C GLN A 74 20.48 4.36 -19.27
N PRO A 75 19.70 5.24 -19.93
CA PRO A 75 18.26 5.04 -20.11
C PRO A 75 17.94 3.64 -20.68
N LEU A 76 17.20 2.84 -19.92
CA LEU A 76 16.69 1.53 -20.31
C LEU A 76 15.22 1.42 -19.89
N PHE A 77 14.33 1.41 -20.88
CA PHE A 77 12.89 1.32 -20.69
C PHE A 77 12.18 0.81 -21.94
N ARG A 78 11.00 0.22 -21.74
CA ARG A 78 10.10 -0.19 -22.82
C ARG A 78 9.47 1.02 -23.50
N LYS A 79 9.86 1.28 -24.75
CA LYS A 79 9.23 2.29 -25.61
C LYS A 79 7.84 1.86 -26.07
N LYS A 80 7.00 2.84 -26.40
CA LYS A 80 5.71 2.64 -27.08
C LYS A 80 5.90 2.17 -28.52
N SER A 81 4.89 1.50 -29.06
CA SER A 81 4.89 0.95 -30.42
C SER A 81 3.52 1.12 -31.07
N ALA A 82 3.44 1.97 -32.10
CA ALA A 82 2.21 2.17 -32.88
C ALA A 82 1.74 0.86 -33.52
N LYS A 83 2.68 0.05 -34.04
CA LYS A 83 2.38 -1.26 -34.62
C LYS A 83 1.72 -2.22 -33.63
N ILE A 84 2.28 -2.38 -32.42
CA ILE A 84 1.67 -3.25 -31.39
C ILE A 84 0.31 -2.70 -30.98
N ALA A 85 0.19 -1.37 -30.81
CA ALA A 85 -1.06 -0.74 -30.46
C ALA A 85 -2.15 -0.96 -31.52
N GLN A 86 -1.82 -0.82 -32.80
CA GLN A 86 -2.74 -1.08 -33.92
C GLN A 86 -3.20 -2.54 -33.94
N ILE A 87 -2.29 -3.51 -33.79
CA ILE A 87 -2.66 -4.94 -33.73
C ILE A 87 -3.67 -5.19 -32.62
N ARG A 88 -3.39 -4.71 -31.40
CA ARG A 88 -4.30 -4.87 -30.26
C ARG A 88 -5.64 -4.15 -30.45
N ARG A 89 -5.63 -3.00 -31.13
CA ARG A 89 -6.85 -2.26 -31.47
C ARG A 89 -7.75 -3.07 -32.39
N LEU A 90 -7.20 -3.60 -33.49
CA LEU A 90 -7.93 -4.40 -34.48
C LEU A 90 -8.48 -5.71 -33.87
N GLU A 91 -7.71 -6.39 -33.02
CA GLU A 91 -8.19 -7.55 -32.26
C GLU A 91 -9.33 -7.17 -31.31
N GLY A 92 -9.23 -6.00 -30.68
CA GLY A 92 -10.27 -5.45 -29.81
C GLY A 92 -11.56 -5.11 -30.55
N GLU A 93 -11.46 -4.52 -31.74
CA GLU A 93 -12.59 -4.25 -32.63
C GLU A 93 -13.30 -5.53 -33.06
N SER A 94 -12.54 -6.57 -33.45
CA SER A 94 -13.08 -7.89 -33.76
C SER A 94 -13.84 -8.51 -32.56
N ALA A 95 -13.34 -8.30 -31.34
CA ALA A 95 -14.02 -8.74 -30.13
C ALA A 95 -15.32 -7.96 -29.85
N ILE A 96 -15.39 -6.65 -30.16
CA ILE A 96 -16.64 -5.86 -30.09
C ILE A 96 -17.67 -6.44 -31.05
N LEU A 97 -17.27 -6.69 -32.31
CA LEU A 97 -18.16 -7.26 -33.34
C LEU A 97 -18.69 -8.64 -32.93
N SER A 98 -17.89 -9.41 -32.20
CA SER A 98 -18.28 -10.72 -31.65
C SER A 98 -19.04 -10.62 -30.32
N ASN A 99 -19.45 -9.42 -29.91
CA ASN A 99 -20.12 -9.10 -28.64
C ASN A 99 -19.35 -9.54 -27.37
N ASN A 100 -18.03 -9.74 -27.47
CA ASN A 100 -17.17 -10.08 -26.34
C ASN A 100 -16.50 -8.82 -25.77
N ASN A 101 -17.31 -7.96 -25.15
CA ASN A 101 -16.88 -6.64 -24.70
C ASN A 101 -15.83 -6.69 -23.57
N SER A 102 -15.83 -7.73 -22.73
CA SER A 102 -14.79 -7.93 -21.70
C SER A 102 -13.42 -8.17 -22.31
N ARG A 103 -13.33 -9.03 -23.35
CA ARG A 103 -12.10 -9.24 -24.10
C ARG A 103 -11.70 -8.00 -24.89
N ALA A 104 -12.66 -7.32 -25.51
CA ALA A 104 -12.41 -6.07 -26.23
C ALA A 104 -11.78 -5.02 -25.31
N LEU A 105 -12.33 -4.80 -24.11
CA LEU A 105 -11.80 -3.84 -23.15
C LEU A 105 -10.35 -4.15 -22.77
N LEU A 106 -10.00 -5.42 -22.56
CA LEU A 106 -8.63 -5.83 -22.26
C LEU A 106 -7.67 -5.49 -23.41
N LEU A 107 -8.01 -5.88 -24.64
CA LEU A 107 -7.19 -5.66 -25.83
C LEU A 107 -7.03 -4.16 -26.14
N LEU A 108 -8.12 -3.40 -26.08
CA LEU A 108 -8.11 -1.96 -26.32
C LEU A 108 -7.36 -1.21 -25.21
N THR A 109 -7.39 -1.71 -23.98
CA THR A 109 -6.54 -1.18 -22.90
C THR A 109 -5.06 -1.41 -23.17
N GLN A 110 -4.67 -2.60 -23.67
CA GLN A 110 -3.29 -2.84 -24.11
C GLN A 110 -2.90 -1.93 -25.27
N SER A 111 -3.82 -1.68 -26.21
CA SER A 111 -3.60 -0.75 -27.31
C SER A 111 -3.29 0.66 -26.80
N VAL A 112 -4.11 1.21 -25.88
CA VAL A 112 -3.87 2.54 -25.28
C VAL A 112 -2.53 2.60 -24.54
N ILE A 113 -2.13 1.55 -23.82
CA ILE A 113 -0.84 1.52 -23.13
C ILE A 113 0.33 1.61 -24.11
N GLN A 114 0.25 0.89 -25.24
CA GLN A 114 1.32 0.83 -26.25
C GLN A 114 1.31 1.99 -27.24
N ALA A 115 0.19 2.70 -27.38
CA ALA A 115 0.05 3.75 -28.39
C ALA A 115 0.97 4.95 -28.09
N PRO A 116 1.77 5.41 -29.07
CA PRO A 116 2.46 6.69 -29.00
C PRO A 116 1.44 7.84 -29.06
N TYR A 117 1.86 9.03 -28.64
CA TYR A 117 1.03 10.23 -28.76
C TYR A 117 0.68 10.53 -30.20
N THR A 118 -0.42 11.27 -30.39
CA THR A 118 -0.85 11.68 -31.72
C THR A 118 0.28 12.42 -32.44
N ASP A 119 0.47 12.10 -33.72
CA ASP A 119 1.52 12.59 -34.62
C ASP A 119 2.96 12.10 -34.34
N CYS A 120 3.22 11.34 -33.28
CA CYS A 120 4.58 10.84 -32.99
C CYS A 120 5.07 9.78 -33.99
N ASP A 121 4.18 8.93 -34.52
CA ASP A 121 4.49 7.93 -35.54
C ASP A 121 3.43 7.99 -36.64
N LYS A 122 3.72 8.74 -37.71
CA LYS A 122 2.79 8.92 -38.83
C LYS A 122 2.75 7.74 -39.80
N SER A 123 3.64 6.75 -39.64
CA SER A 123 3.69 5.59 -40.54
C SER A 123 2.52 4.63 -40.31
N ILE A 124 1.90 4.69 -39.13
CA ILE A 124 0.76 3.87 -38.73
C ILE A 124 -0.41 4.79 -38.39
N ASP A 125 -1.60 4.46 -38.89
CA ASP A 125 -2.85 5.21 -38.66
C ASP A 125 -2.71 6.73 -38.91
N ASN A 126 -1.79 7.16 -39.77
CA ASN A 126 -1.44 8.57 -40.00
C ASN A 126 -1.12 9.36 -38.71
N GLY A 127 -0.59 8.69 -37.69
CA GLY A 127 -0.28 9.29 -36.39
C GLY A 127 -1.46 9.35 -35.43
N LEU A 128 -2.60 8.72 -35.73
CA LEU A 128 -3.82 8.76 -34.92
C LEU A 128 -4.02 7.52 -34.04
N THR A 129 -3.01 6.67 -33.86
CA THR A 129 -3.14 5.38 -33.14
C THR A 129 -3.74 5.51 -31.74
N LEU A 130 -3.29 6.50 -30.93
CA LEU A 130 -3.83 6.70 -29.57
C LEU A 130 -5.30 7.15 -29.59
N THR A 131 -5.65 8.12 -30.44
CA THR A 131 -7.04 8.60 -30.50
C THR A 131 -8.01 7.52 -30.96
N LEU A 132 -7.61 6.70 -31.95
CA LEU A 132 -8.41 5.56 -32.39
C LEU A 132 -8.52 4.49 -31.29
N ALA A 133 -7.44 4.19 -30.57
CA ALA A 133 -7.48 3.23 -29.47
C ALA A 133 -8.46 3.66 -28.36
N LEU A 134 -8.43 4.94 -27.97
CA LEU A 134 -9.37 5.53 -27.00
C LEU A 134 -10.81 5.49 -27.52
N TRP A 135 -11.01 5.85 -28.79
CA TRP A 135 -12.32 5.84 -29.44
C TRP A 135 -12.96 4.46 -29.39
N HIS A 136 -12.27 3.43 -29.86
CA HIS A 136 -12.80 2.06 -29.85
C HIS A 136 -12.96 1.51 -28.44
N ARG A 137 -12.05 1.85 -27.50
CA ARG A 137 -12.21 1.46 -26.09
C ARG A 137 -13.46 2.05 -25.46
N SER A 138 -13.81 3.29 -25.81
CA SER A 138 -15.05 3.91 -25.33
C SER A 138 -16.30 3.14 -25.78
N THR A 139 -16.29 2.52 -26.98
CA THR A 139 -17.38 1.63 -27.43
C THR A 139 -17.52 0.41 -26.52
N ALA A 140 -16.41 -0.27 -26.21
CA ALA A 140 -16.44 -1.43 -25.30
C ALA A 140 -16.90 -1.04 -23.89
N LEU A 141 -16.47 0.11 -23.38
CA LEU A 141 -16.89 0.65 -22.08
C LEU A 141 -18.38 0.99 -22.05
N LEU A 142 -18.90 1.60 -23.12
CA LEU A 142 -20.34 1.88 -23.24
C LEU A 142 -21.16 0.59 -23.19
N ASN A 143 -20.75 -0.44 -23.94
CA ASN A 143 -21.43 -1.74 -23.97
C ASN A 143 -21.39 -2.45 -22.59
N LEU A 144 -20.34 -2.20 -21.80
CA LEU A 144 -20.20 -2.68 -20.43
C LEU A 144 -20.88 -1.79 -19.38
N LYS A 145 -21.56 -0.71 -19.80
CA LYS A 145 -22.23 0.27 -18.93
C LYS A 145 -21.27 1.03 -17.99
N GLU A 146 -20.00 1.13 -18.37
CA GLU A 146 -18.95 1.83 -17.63
C GLU A 146 -18.94 3.33 -18.02
N TYR A 147 -20.05 4.03 -17.79
CA TYR A 147 -20.34 5.35 -18.39
C TYR A 147 -19.30 6.44 -18.04
N LYS A 148 -18.79 6.46 -16.79
CA LYS A 148 -17.76 7.44 -16.37
C LYS A 148 -16.43 7.24 -17.12
N LEU A 149 -16.04 5.97 -17.32
CA LEU A 149 -14.83 5.63 -18.07
C LEU A 149 -15.02 5.89 -19.57
N CYS A 150 -16.17 5.52 -20.13
CA CYS A 150 -16.53 5.79 -21.52
C CYS A 150 -16.45 7.30 -21.82
N LEU A 151 -17.10 8.13 -20.98
CA LEU A 151 -17.09 9.58 -21.12
C LEU A 151 -15.66 10.15 -21.12
N THR A 152 -14.81 9.66 -20.22
CA THR A 152 -13.41 10.08 -20.12
C THR A 152 -12.63 9.73 -21.40
N ASP A 153 -12.81 8.53 -21.94
CA ASP A 153 -12.14 8.09 -23.16
C ASP A 153 -12.58 8.88 -24.40
N VAL A 154 -13.87 9.20 -24.53
CA VAL A 154 -14.36 10.05 -25.64
C VAL A 154 -13.75 11.46 -25.54
N GLN A 155 -13.72 12.04 -24.34
CA GLN A 155 -13.09 13.35 -24.12
C GLN A 155 -11.60 13.35 -24.45
N GLN A 156 -10.87 12.29 -24.06
CA GLN A 156 -9.44 12.17 -24.42
C GLN A 156 -9.25 11.96 -25.91
N SER A 157 -10.09 11.16 -26.57
CA SER A 157 -10.02 10.95 -28.01
C SER A 157 -10.20 12.27 -28.78
N LEU A 158 -11.19 13.09 -28.40
CA LEU A 158 -11.38 14.44 -28.96
C LEU A 158 -10.15 15.33 -28.74
N LYS A 159 -9.53 15.28 -27.56
CA LYS A 159 -8.29 16.01 -27.25
C LYS A 159 -7.09 15.54 -28.08
N GLU A 160 -7.02 14.25 -28.38
CA GLU A 160 -5.98 13.60 -29.20
C GLU A 160 -6.28 13.67 -30.71
N LYS A 161 -7.07 14.66 -31.17
CA LYS A 161 -7.41 14.94 -32.57
C LYS A 161 -8.24 13.83 -33.25
N LEU A 162 -9.32 13.38 -32.60
CA LEU A 162 -10.30 12.50 -33.24
C LEU A 162 -10.75 13.09 -34.60
N PRO A 163 -10.78 12.31 -35.69
CA PRO A 163 -11.19 12.79 -37.01
C PRO A 163 -12.62 13.37 -37.04
N GLU A 164 -12.86 14.32 -37.94
CA GLU A 164 -14.14 15.06 -38.05
C GLU A 164 -15.34 14.12 -38.19
N ASP A 165 -15.23 13.07 -38.99
CA ASP A 165 -16.30 12.10 -39.27
C ASP A 165 -16.84 11.41 -38.01
N PHE A 166 -16.06 11.36 -36.92
CA PHE A 166 -16.47 10.75 -35.65
C PHE A 166 -17.04 11.75 -34.65
N LYS A 167 -16.91 13.07 -34.88
CA LYS A 167 -17.24 14.06 -33.84
C LYS A 167 -18.72 14.06 -33.47
N ILE A 168 -19.62 13.94 -34.45
CA ILE A 168 -21.06 13.89 -34.16
C ILE A 168 -21.38 12.67 -33.27
N ASP A 169 -20.83 11.50 -33.61
CA ASP A 169 -21.00 10.28 -32.80
C ASP A 169 -20.36 10.43 -31.42
N ALA A 170 -19.22 11.11 -31.31
CA ALA A 170 -18.57 11.37 -30.03
C ALA A 170 -19.47 12.19 -29.09
N TYR A 171 -20.03 13.30 -29.56
CA TYR A 171 -20.96 14.10 -28.76
C TYR A 171 -22.25 13.35 -28.44
N TYR A 172 -22.77 12.57 -29.38
CA TYR A 172 -23.93 11.71 -29.13
C TYR A 172 -23.62 10.67 -28.04
N ARG A 173 -22.50 9.96 -28.12
CA ARG A 173 -22.05 8.96 -27.13
C ARG A 173 -21.81 9.55 -25.75
N MET A 174 -21.19 10.74 -25.69
CA MET A 174 -21.04 11.48 -24.43
C MET A 174 -22.41 11.81 -23.82
N SER A 175 -23.39 12.19 -24.64
CA SER A 175 -24.75 12.45 -24.17
C SER A 175 -25.40 11.20 -23.58
N GLU A 176 -25.20 10.02 -24.18
CA GLU A 176 -25.72 8.75 -23.65
C GLU A 176 -25.14 8.46 -22.27
N CYS A 177 -23.83 8.66 -22.10
CA CYS A 177 -23.19 8.51 -20.78
C CYS A 177 -23.80 9.48 -19.75
N TYR A 178 -23.99 10.75 -20.11
CA TYR A 178 -24.61 11.73 -19.20
C TYR A 178 -26.07 11.39 -18.86
N ILE A 179 -26.85 10.87 -19.80
CA ILE A 179 -28.24 10.46 -19.57
C ILE A 179 -28.29 9.32 -18.54
N GLU A 180 -27.48 8.29 -18.72
CA GLU A 180 -27.41 7.14 -17.81
C GLU A 180 -26.92 7.55 -16.41
N MET A 181 -26.02 8.54 -16.35
CA MET A 181 -25.57 9.17 -15.10
C MET A 181 -26.56 10.22 -14.54
N LYS A 182 -27.74 10.37 -15.15
CA LYS A 182 -28.80 11.34 -14.79
C LYS A 182 -28.38 12.81 -14.85
N MET A 183 -27.29 13.13 -15.55
CA MET A 183 -26.76 14.47 -15.74
C MET A 183 -27.40 15.15 -16.97
N PHE A 184 -28.74 15.26 -16.99
CA PHE A 184 -29.48 15.72 -18.17
C PHE A 184 -29.07 17.11 -18.69
N PRO A 185 -28.75 18.12 -17.84
CA PRO A 185 -28.25 19.40 -18.35
C PRO A 185 -26.97 19.27 -19.18
N LYS A 186 -26.02 18.43 -18.74
CA LYS A 186 -24.77 18.18 -19.48
C LYS A 186 -25.05 17.42 -20.78
N ALA A 187 -25.98 16.45 -20.77
CA ALA A 187 -26.39 15.73 -21.96
C ALA A 187 -26.93 16.69 -23.04
N ARG A 188 -27.83 17.61 -22.67
CA ARG A 188 -28.40 18.61 -23.60
C ARG A 188 -27.34 19.51 -24.22
N ILE A 189 -26.42 20.04 -23.41
CA ILE A 189 -25.31 20.88 -23.90
C ILE A 189 -24.45 20.10 -24.90
N THR A 190 -24.13 18.85 -24.58
CA THR A 190 -23.30 17.99 -25.41
C THR A 190 -23.95 17.70 -26.77
N LEU A 191 -25.25 17.40 -26.81
CA LEU A 191 -26.00 17.20 -28.06
C LEU A 191 -26.00 18.46 -28.93
N LYS A 192 -26.18 19.64 -28.32
CA LYS A 192 -26.11 20.94 -29.02
C LYS A 192 -24.73 21.19 -29.62
N LEU A 193 -23.65 20.78 -28.95
CA LEU A 193 -22.30 20.84 -29.53
C LEU A 193 -22.17 19.95 -30.76
N GLY A 194 -22.80 18.76 -30.75
CA GLY A 194 -22.83 17.86 -31.91
C GLY A 194 -23.53 18.47 -33.13
N ILE A 195 -24.59 19.27 -32.93
CA ILE A 195 -25.31 19.96 -34.01
C ILE A 195 -24.39 20.90 -34.80
N ASN A 196 -23.39 21.51 -34.15
CA ASN A 196 -22.45 22.42 -34.81
C ASN A 196 -21.55 21.74 -35.85
N PHE A 197 -21.51 20.41 -35.88
CA PHE A 197 -20.73 19.61 -36.84
C PHE A 197 -21.59 19.01 -37.96
N LEU A 198 -22.89 19.34 -38.03
CA LEU A 198 -23.76 18.91 -39.13
C LEU A 198 -23.42 19.64 -40.44
N ASP A 199 -23.51 18.90 -41.53
CA ASP A 199 -23.30 19.32 -42.90
C ASP A 199 -24.34 18.68 -43.84
N SER A 200 -24.18 18.85 -45.15
CA SER A 200 -25.10 18.26 -46.14
C SER A 200 -25.11 16.72 -46.15
N ASN A 201 -24.08 16.07 -45.61
CA ASN A 201 -23.91 14.61 -45.65
C ASN A 201 -24.38 13.91 -44.35
N THR A 202 -24.83 14.66 -43.35
CA THR A 202 -25.15 14.16 -42.00
C THR A 202 -26.63 14.34 -41.65
N SER A 203 -27.52 14.30 -42.65
CA SER A 203 -28.98 14.49 -42.48
C SER A 203 -29.61 13.53 -41.48
N ASP A 204 -29.13 12.28 -41.43
CA ASP A 204 -29.64 11.25 -40.51
C ASP A 204 -29.32 11.56 -39.05
N TRP A 205 -28.19 12.22 -38.80
CA TRP A 205 -27.79 12.64 -37.46
C TRP A 205 -28.67 13.76 -36.91
N LYS A 206 -29.09 14.70 -37.77
CA LYS A 206 -29.93 15.83 -37.35
C LYS A 206 -31.19 15.35 -36.64
N LYS A 207 -31.94 14.44 -37.27
CA LYS A 207 -33.14 13.84 -36.69
C LYS A 207 -32.85 13.14 -35.36
N LYS A 208 -31.78 12.33 -35.32
CA LYS A 208 -31.39 11.57 -34.12
C LYS A 208 -31.02 12.47 -32.94
N LEU A 209 -30.32 13.59 -33.20
CA LEU A 209 -29.96 14.58 -32.18
C LEU A 209 -31.21 15.32 -31.67
N ASP A 210 -32.05 15.82 -32.59
CA ASP A 210 -33.28 16.54 -32.26
C ASP A 210 -34.24 15.68 -31.43
N ASP A 211 -34.45 14.42 -31.82
CA ASP A 211 -35.28 13.46 -31.09
C ASP A 211 -34.77 13.24 -29.66
N LYS A 212 -33.44 13.13 -29.48
CA LYS A 212 -32.81 12.95 -28.17
C LYS A 212 -32.93 14.20 -27.29
N ILE A 213 -32.79 15.39 -27.87
CA ILE A 213 -32.98 16.68 -27.17
C ILE A 213 -34.44 16.82 -26.72
N ASN A 214 -35.40 16.58 -27.62
CA ASN A 214 -36.82 16.63 -27.33
C ASN A 214 -37.23 15.63 -26.24
N PHE A 215 -36.62 14.44 -26.22
CA PHE A 215 -36.79 13.48 -25.13
C PHE A 215 -36.27 14.05 -23.80
N LEU A 216 -35.07 14.63 -23.78
CA LEU A 216 -34.50 15.22 -22.57
C LEU A 216 -35.32 16.41 -22.07
N ASP A 217 -35.87 17.25 -22.94
CA ASP A 217 -36.66 18.43 -22.54
C ASP A 217 -37.98 18.06 -21.82
N LYS A 218 -38.46 16.83 -22.00
CA LYS A 218 -39.59 16.27 -21.25
C LYS A 218 -39.22 15.76 -19.86
N LEU A 219 -37.92 15.60 -19.57
CA LEU A 219 -37.44 15.09 -18.29
C LEU A 219 -37.18 16.23 -17.31
N ALA A 220 -37.76 16.11 -16.10
CA ALA A 220 -37.42 16.96 -14.98
C ALA A 220 -35.94 16.79 -14.62
N ASN A 221 -35.24 17.89 -14.36
CA ASN A 221 -33.86 17.82 -13.89
C ASN A 221 -33.87 17.28 -12.45
N PRO A 222 -33.15 16.18 -12.17
CA PRO A 222 -33.02 15.69 -10.81
C PRO A 222 -32.27 16.71 -9.96
N ASP A 223 -32.58 16.73 -8.67
CA ASP A 223 -31.86 17.52 -7.68
C ASP A 223 -30.53 16.80 -7.39
N ILE A 224 -29.53 17.05 -8.23
CA ILE A 224 -28.24 16.35 -8.15
C ILE A 224 -27.39 17.09 -7.11
N SER A 225 -27.44 16.63 -5.86
CA SER A 225 -26.26 16.75 -5.01
C SER A 225 -25.15 15.92 -5.66
N LEU A 226 -24.11 16.59 -6.15
CA LEU A 226 -22.94 15.95 -6.72
C LEU A 226 -22.19 15.24 -5.59
N THR A 227 -22.61 14.05 -5.21
CA THR A 227 -21.76 13.16 -4.43
C THR A 227 -20.89 12.42 -5.42
N ASP A 228 -19.76 13.01 -5.82
CA ASP A 228 -18.64 12.17 -6.24
C ASP A 228 -18.42 11.17 -5.10
N SER A 229 -18.48 9.88 -5.44
CA SER A 229 -18.21 8.81 -4.50
C SER A 229 -16.72 8.82 -4.18
N GLU A 230 -16.27 9.82 -3.43
CA GLU A 230 -14.94 9.82 -2.85
C GLU A 230 -14.80 8.59 -1.96
N GLU A 231 -13.61 8.00 -2.01
CA GLU A 231 -13.26 6.82 -1.22
C GLU A 231 -13.36 7.22 0.26
N LYS A 232 -14.45 6.83 0.93
CA LYS A 232 -14.67 7.20 2.34
C LYS A 232 -13.70 6.41 3.21
N HIS A 233 -12.67 7.09 3.70
CA HIS A 233 -11.78 6.51 4.70
C HIS A 233 -12.49 6.37 6.05
N PRO A 234 -12.09 5.41 6.88
CA PRO A 234 -12.56 5.33 8.26
C PRO A 234 -12.34 6.65 9.01
N ILE A 235 -13.29 7.00 9.88
CA ILE A 235 -13.19 8.20 10.71
C ILE A 235 -12.44 7.84 12.00
N ILE A 236 -11.48 8.68 12.38
CA ILE A 236 -10.72 8.57 13.63
C ILE A 236 -11.67 8.83 14.82
N THR A 237 -11.65 7.94 15.81
CA THR A 237 -12.48 8.09 17.03
C THR A 237 -11.94 9.21 17.91
N ASP A 238 -12.82 9.96 18.58
CA ASP A 238 -12.50 11.01 19.57
C ASP A 238 -11.58 12.13 19.07
N GLY A 239 -11.56 12.36 17.75
CA GLY A 239 -10.84 13.45 17.12
C GLY A 239 -9.33 13.23 17.03
N LEU A 240 -8.67 14.15 16.32
CA LEU A 240 -7.24 14.07 16.03
C LEU A 240 -6.39 14.43 17.25
N ASN A 241 -5.30 13.70 17.42
CA ASN A 241 -4.23 14.03 18.34
C ASN A 241 -3.43 15.23 17.81
N LEU A 242 -3.18 16.22 18.67
CA LEU A 242 -2.44 17.44 18.30
C LEU A 242 -0.93 17.23 18.10
N VAL A 243 -0.38 16.14 18.64
CA VAL A 243 1.06 15.82 18.64
C VAL A 243 1.40 14.63 17.73
N LEU A 244 0.48 13.67 17.60
CA LEU A 244 0.62 12.52 16.72
C LEU A 244 -0.26 12.69 15.48
N PRO A 245 0.31 13.09 14.33
CA PRO A 245 -0.47 13.24 13.10
C PRO A 245 -1.21 11.96 12.74
N ASN A 246 -2.43 12.11 12.22
CA ASN A 246 -3.27 11.00 11.76
C ASN A 246 -3.69 9.99 12.84
N ALA A 247 -3.47 10.29 14.12
CA ALA A 247 -3.85 9.46 15.25
C ALA A 247 -5.00 10.07 16.06
N SER A 248 -5.70 9.23 16.83
CA SER A 248 -6.75 9.61 17.77
C SER A 248 -6.18 10.28 19.02
N SER A 249 -6.94 11.21 19.61
CA SER A 249 -6.66 11.75 20.95
C SER A 249 -6.65 10.69 22.06
N LEU A 250 -7.22 9.50 21.80
CA LEU A 250 -7.21 8.33 22.69
C LEU A 250 -5.84 7.71 22.89
N ILE A 251 -4.84 8.08 22.10
CA ILE A 251 -3.47 7.56 22.24
C ILE A 251 -2.47 8.68 22.47
N GLN A 252 -1.38 8.37 23.17
CA GLN A 252 -0.27 9.28 23.40
C GLN A 252 1.06 8.54 23.19
N ALA A 253 2.05 9.25 22.63
CA ALA A 253 3.41 8.76 22.54
C ALA A 253 4.15 8.87 23.88
N LYS A 254 4.85 7.80 24.24
CA LYS A 254 5.80 7.73 25.35
C LYS A 254 7.13 7.18 24.84
N SER A 255 8.16 7.25 25.68
CA SER A 255 9.45 6.62 25.41
C SER A 255 10.04 6.02 26.68
N SER A 256 10.86 4.98 26.51
CA SER A 256 11.65 4.37 27.57
C SER A 256 13.00 3.92 27.02
N ALA A 257 13.97 3.71 27.90
CA ALA A 257 15.30 3.23 27.51
C ALA A 257 15.28 1.80 26.95
N THR A 258 14.32 0.96 27.35
CA THR A 258 14.28 -0.47 26.98
C THR A 258 13.44 -0.74 25.73
N THR A 259 12.33 -0.02 25.54
CA THR A 259 11.39 -0.24 24.43
C THR A 259 11.43 0.85 23.36
N GLY A 260 12.25 1.88 23.55
CA GLY A 260 12.28 3.04 22.68
C GLY A 260 10.96 3.83 22.77
N ARG A 261 10.47 4.32 21.64
CA ARG A 261 9.19 5.03 21.53
C ARG A 261 8.03 4.03 21.47
N TYR A 262 6.90 4.36 22.08
CA TYR A 262 5.69 3.52 22.05
C TYR A 262 4.40 4.33 22.28
N ALA A 263 3.27 3.79 21.84
CA ALA A 263 1.94 4.36 22.07
C ALA A 263 1.28 3.75 23.32
N VAL A 264 0.58 4.60 24.09
CA VAL A 264 -0.29 4.19 25.21
C VAL A 264 -1.68 4.80 25.07
N ALA A 265 -2.68 4.18 25.67
CA ALA A 265 -4.02 4.74 25.79
C ALA A 265 -4.04 5.94 26.77
N THR A 266 -4.67 7.04 26.40
CA THR A 266 -4.89 8.21 27.29
C THR A 266 -6.19 8.06 28.08
N ASN A 267 -7.22 7.50 27.44
CA ASN A 267 -8.53 7.17 27.99
C ASN A 267 -8.86 5.70 27.72
N PHE A 268 -10.02 5.26 28.18
CA PHE A 268 -10.51 3.92 27.84
C PHE A 268 -10.75 3.81 26.32
N ILE A 269 -10.17 2.79 25.70
CA ILE A 269 -10.38 2.45 24.29
C ILE A 269 -11.26 1.21 24.25
N LYS A 270 -12.35 1.25 23.47
CA LYS A 270 -13.21 0.08 23.24
C LYS A 270 -12.82 -0.64 21.96
N THR A 271 -13.22 -1.91 21.84
CA THR A 271 -13.05 -2.64 20.57
C THR A 271 -13.80 -1.89 19.46
N GLY A 272 -13.15 -1.74 18.31
CA GLY A 272 -13.69 -1.06 17.14
C GLY A 272 -13.31 0.42 17.03
N ASP A 273 -12.71 1.05 18.04
CA ASP A 273 -12.22 2.44 17.91
C ASP A 273 -11.13 2.57 16.85
N THR A 274 -11.29 3.53 15.94
CA THR A 274 -10.29 3.84 14.90
C THR A 274 -9.21 4.73 15.52
N LEU A 275 -8.02 4.17 15.75
CA LEU A 275 -6.93 4.86 16.43
C LEU A 275 -6.00 5.60 15.48
N VAL A 276 -5.80 5.10 14.26
CA VAL A 276 -4.94 5.72 13.25
C VAL A 276 -5.54 5.53 11.85
N VAL A 277 -5.48 6.58 11.03
CA VAL A 277 -5.73 6.53 9.58
C VAL A 277 -4.66 7.37 8.89
N GLU A 278 -3.55 6.75 8.49
CA GLU A 278 -2.36 7.47 8.01
C GLU A 278 -2.10 7.19 6.51
N PRO A 279 -1.99 8.22 5.65
CA PRO A 279 -1.51 8.03 4.28
C PRO A 279 0.00 7.73 4.30
N PRO A 280 0.52 6.98 3.31
CA PRO A 280 1.95 6.70 3.26
C PRO A 280 2.71 7.99 2.93
N PHE A 281 3.82 8.24 3.64
CA PHE A 281 4.73 9.32 3.30
C PHE A 281 5.40 9.08 1.95
N SER A 282 5.74 7.81 1.66
CA SER A 282 6.20 7.33 0.36
C SER A 282 5.76 5.88 0.18
N ALA A 283 5.42 5.48 -1.03
CA ALA A 283 5.05 4.10 -1.33
C ALA A 283 5.31 3.74 -2.80
N CYS A 284 5.61 2.46 -3.03
CA CYS A 284 5.87 1.91 -4.35
C CYS A 284 5.04 0.64 -4.59
N LEU A 285 4.48 0.54 -5.80
CA LEU A 285 3.81 -0.66 -6.30
C LEU A 285 4.86 -1.76 -6.55
N LEU A 286 4.53 -3.01 -6.23
CA LEU A 286 5.42 -4.13 -6.53
C LEU A 286 5.54 -4.34 -8.05
N PRO A 287 6.74 -4.66 -8.59
CA PRO A 287 6.94 -4.82 -10.03
C PRO A 287 6.04 -5.86 -10.70
N ASP A 288 5.70 -6.94 -10.01
CA ASP A 288 4.79 -7.99 -10.52
C ASP A 288 3.34 -7.51 -10.68
N LYS A 289 3.00 -6.34 -10.14
CA LYS A 289 1.70 -5.69 -10.29
C LYS A 289 1.67 -4.60 -11.38
N PHE A 290 2.79 -4.32 -12.05
CA PHE A 290 2.82 -3.33 -13.12
C PHE A 290 1.87 -3.74 -14.25
N GLY A 291 1.09 -2.78 -14.76
CA GLY A 291 0.08 -3.01 -15.79
C GLY A 291 -1.24 -3.62 -15.31
N SER A 292 -1.30 -4.20 -14.10
CA SER A 292 -2.55 -4.69 -13.49
C SER A 292 -3.11 -3.74 -12.42
N HIS A 293 -2.24 -2.94 -11.81
CA HIS A 293 -2.60 -1.95 -10.79
C HIS A 293 -2.09 -0.57 -11.19
N CYS A 294 -2.80 0.47 -10.75
CA CYS A 294 -2.38 1.85 -10.91
C CYS A 294 -1.04 2.07 -10.21
N HIS A 295 -0.06 2.61 -10.94
CA HIS A 295 1.28 2.86 -10.41
C HIS A 295 1.34 3.99 -9.36
N HIS A 296 0.26 4.76 -9.21
CA HIS A 296 0.18 5.83 -8.22
C HIS A 296 -0.67 5.47 -6.99
N CYS A 297 -1.92 5.02 -7.18
CA CYS A 297 -2.85 4.73 -6.09
C CYS A 297 -3.00 3.24 -5.76
N PHE A 298 -2.37 2.35 -6.53
CA PHE A 298 -2.39 0.89 -6.34
C PHE A 298 -3.77 0.23 -6.47
N LYS A 299 -4.78 0.93 -7.00
CA LYS A 299 -6.07 0.36 -7.37
C LYS A 299 -5.93 -0.57 -8.58
N ARG A 300 -6.66 -1.68 -8.60
CA ARG A 300 -6.77 -2.56 -9.78
C ARG A 300 -7.26 -1.79 -10.99
N LEU A 301 -6.63 -2.02 -12.14
CA LEU A 301 -6.96 -1.34 -13.38
C LEU A 301 -8.15 -2.00 -14.05
N ARG A 302 -9.24 -1.26 -14.19
CA ARG A 302 -10.38 -1.62 -15.03
C ARG A 302 -10.19 -1.14 -16.47
N SER A 303 -9.73 0.10 -16.59
CA SER A 303 -9.26 0.75 -17.80
C SER A 303 -7.99 1.52 -17.43
N ALA A 304 -6.99 1.55 -18.33
CA ALA A 304 -5.69 2.11 -18.03
C ALA A 304 -5.38 3.35 -18.88
N TYR A 305 -4.84 4.37 -18.23
CA TYR A 305 -4.09 5.46 -18.86
C TYR A 305 -2.60 5.15 -18.70
N ALA A 306 -1.76 5.58 -19.64
CA ALA A 306 -0.35 5.18 -19.64
C ALA A 306 0.58 6.39 -19.67
N CYS A 307 1.81 6.22 -19.20
CA CYS A 307 2.87 7.22 -19.36
C CYS A 307 3.00 7.67 -20.82
N LYS A 308 3.53 8.86 -21.06
CA LYS A 308 3.72 9.39 -22.42
C LYS A 308 4.89 8.77 -23.17
N ASP A 309 5.94 8.42 -22.45
CA ASP A 309 7.19 7.93 -23.06
C ASP A 309 7.29 6.41 -23.04
N CYS A 310 6.97 5.79 -21.89
CA CYS A 310 7.11 4.34 -21.71
C CYS A 310 5.79 3.58 -21.95
N GLY A 311 5.91 2.34 -22.43
CA GLY A 311 4.81 1.38 -22.56
C GLY A 311 4.70 0.39 -21.38
N GLY A 312 5.39 0.66 -20.27
CA GLY A 312 5.51 -0.28 -19.13
C GLY A 312 4.66 0.05 -17.90
N ILE A 313 4.13 1.27 -17.79
CA ILE A 313 3.47 1.79 -16.59
C ILE A 313 2.07 2.30 -16.92
N ALA A 314 1.13 2.03 -16.01
CA ALA A 314 -0.30 2.31 -16.18
C ALA A 314 -0.93 2.93 -14.93
N PHE A 315 -2.00 3.70 -15.14
CA PHE A 315 -2.70 4.50 -14.15
C PHE A 315 -4.22 4.33 -14.30
N CYS A 316 -4.96 4.42 -13.21
CA CYS A 316 -6.42 4.28 -13.23
C CYS A 316 -7.15 5.53 -13.72
N SER A 317 -6.47 6.69 -13.73
CA SER A 317 -7.06 7.97 -14.12
C SER A 317 -5.98 8.93 -14.62
N ILE A 318 -6.41 10.00 -15.29
CA ILE A 318 -5.53 11.05 -15.80
C ILE A 318 -4.89 11.81 -14.64
N GLU A 319 -5.60 12.00 -13.52
CA GLU A 319 -5.06 12.65 -12.33
C GLU A 319 -3.89 11.84 -11.74
N CYS A 320 -4.05 10.52 -11.62
CA CYS A 320 -2.96 9.64 -11.17
C CYS A 320 -1.76 9.66 -12.12
N GLN A 321 -2.01 9.66 -13.44
CA GLN A 321 -0.97 9.77 -14.46
C GLN A 321 -0.23 11.10 -14.33
N ASP A 322 -0.95 12.21 -14.22
CA ASP A 322 -0.41 13.56 -14.13
C ASP A 322 0.43 13.75 -12.87
N ILE A 323 -0.06 13.32 -11.71
CA ILE A 323 0.69 13.41 -10.45
C ILE A 323 2.02 12.67 -10.58
N ALA A 324 1.98 11.42 -11.05
CA ALA A 324 3.18 10.59 -11.19
C ALA A 324 4.17 11.21 -12.20
N CYS A 325 3.70 11.54 -13.40
CA CYS A 325 4.54 12.07 -14.49
C CYS A 325 5.08 13.48 -14.21
N LYS A 326 4.45 14.27 -13.34
CA LYS A 326 4.94 15.60 -12.93
C LYS A 326 5.89 15.55 -11.73
N THR A 327 5.97 14.42 -11.03
CA THR A 327 6.78 14.25 -9.82
C THR A 327 7.81 13.14 -10.01
N TYR A 328 7.58 11.97 -9.42
CA TYR A 328 8.58 10.91 -9.31
C TYR A 328 8.83 10.16 -10.62
N HIS A 329 7.77 9.89 -11.40
CA HIS A 329 7.89 9.05 -12.59
C HIS A 329 8.69 9.75 -13.69
N ALA A 330 8.73 11.09 -13.72
CA ALA A 330 9.57 11.84 -14.66
C ALA A 330 11.04 11.40 -14.63
N PHE A 331 11.55 11.09 -13.44
CA PHE A 331 12.94 10.73 -13.20
C PHE A 331 13.19 9.23 -13.27
N GLU A 332 12.17 8.42 -13.01
CA GLU A 332 12.29 6.96 -13.00
C GLU A 332 11.92 6.32 -14.35
N CYS A 333 11.06 6.97 -15.14
CA CYS A 333 10.42 6.42 -16.34
C CYS A 333 11.42 5.73 -17.27
N LYS A 334 12.50 6.44 -17.62
CA LYS A 334 13.51 5.96 -18.56
C LYS A 334 14.51 4.98 -17.95
N PHE A 335 14.43 4.72 -16.64
CA PHE A 335 15.34 3.84 -15.90
C PHE A 335 14.61 2.65 -15.26
N MET A 336 13.30 2.49 -15.52
CA MET A 336 12.51 1.43 -14.88
C MET A 336 13.08 0.03 -15.11
N ASP A 337 13.55 -0.29 -16.34
CA ASP A 337 14.05 -1.63 -16.63
C ASP A 337 15.44 -1.87 -16.01
N ILE A 338 16.30 -0.85 -15.87
CA ILE A 338 17.57 -1.00 -15.15
C ILE A 338 17.37 -1.07 -13.63
N LEU A 339 16.41 -0.32 -13.08
CA LEU A 339 16.04 -0.45 -11.67
C LEU A 339 15.54 -1.87 -11.37
N ILE A 340 14.65 -2.42 -12.18
CA ILE A 340 14.20 -3.82 -12.04
C ILE A 340 15.36 -4.80 -12.28
N GLY A 341 16.15 -4.58 -13.34
CA GLY A 341 17.27 -5.42 -13.75
C GLY A 341 18.45 -5.43 -12.78
N SER A 342 18.54 -4.44 -11.87
CA SER A 342 19.49 -4.48 -10.76
C SER A 342 19.17 -5.58 -9.74
N GLY A 343 17.93 -6.07 -9.73
CA GLY A 343 17.42 -7.01 -8.71
C GLY A 343 17.04 -6.32 -7.39
N MET A 344 17.16 -4.99 -7.30
CA MET A 344 16.95 -4.26 -6.07
C MET A 344 15.56 -4.47 -5.47
N SER A 345 15.49 -4.41 -4.14
CA SER A 345 14.24 -4.60 -3.42
C SER A 345 13.30 -3.41 -3.60
N ILE A 346 12.02 -3.63 -3.29
CA ILE A 346 11.02 -2.55 -3.23
C ILE A 346 11.41 -1.43 -2.25
N LEU A 347 12.23 -1.71 -1.23
CA LEU A 347 12.71 -0.69 -0.29
C LEU A 347 13.69 0.28 -0.96
N CYS A 348 14.53 -0.21 -1.87
CA CYS A 348 15.40 0.66 -2.69
C CYS A 348 14.56 1.56 -3.61
N HIS A 349 13.44 1.05 -4.13
CA HIS A 349 12.51 1.87 -4.92
C HIS A 349 11.85 2.96 -4.05
N ILE A 350 11.51 2.66 -2.80
CA ILE A 350 10.94 3.65 -1.86
C ILE A 350 11.98 4.69 -1.47
N ALA A 351 13.25 4.32 -1.27
CA ALA A 351 14.33 5.26 -0.99
C ALA A 351 14.48 6.27 -2.14
N LEU A 352 14.52 5.78 -3.39
CA LEU A 352 14.54 6.64 -4.59
C LEU A 352 13.28 7.50 -4.67
N ARG A 353 12.09 6.90 -4.50
CA ARG A 353 10.81 7.61 -4.64
C ARG A 353 10.61 8.69 -3.60
N THR A 354 11.11 8.47 -2.39
CA THR A 354 11.11 9.47 -1.32
C THR A 354 11.83 10.75 -1.75
N VAL A 355 12.90 10.63 -2.54
CA VAL A 355 13.64 11.75 -3.13
C VAL A 355 12.89 12.35 -4.33
N THR A 356 12.52 11.51 -5.30
CA THR A 356 11.97 11.96 -6.60
C THR A 356 10.56 12.53 -6.53
N GLN A 357 9.78 12.18 -5.51
CA GLN A 357 8.46 12.78 -5.30
C GLN A 357 8.54 14.25 -4.88
N GLN A 358 9.71 14.71 -4.42
CA GLN A 358 10.02 16.10 -4.11
C GLN A 358 10.86 16.73 -5.23
N LYS A 359 10.74 18.06 -5.41
CA LYS A 359 11.60 18.81 -6.32
C LYS A 359 12.96 19.12 -5.67
N LEU A 360 14.01 19.33 -6.47
CA LEU A 360 15.33 19.68 -5.95
C LEU A 360 15.33 20.87 -4.99
N ASN A 361 14.50 21.89 -5.23
CA ASN A 361 14.39 23.05 -4.34
C ASN A 361 13.93 22.69 -2.91
N TYR A 362 13.09 21.66 -2.74
CA TYR A 362 12.72 21.15 -1.41
C TYR A 362 13.96 20.66 -0.66
N TRP A 363 14.81 19.87 -1.32
CA TRP A 363 16.04 19.34 -0.73
C TRP A 363 17.07 20.43 -0.44
N LEU A 364 17.19 21.43 -1.30
CA LEU A 364 18.05 22.59 -1.05
C LEU A 364 17.60 23.38 0.19
N GLN A 365 16.28 23.57 0.36
CA GLN A 365 15.72 24.22 1.54
C GLN A 365 15.91 23.39 2.80
N HIS A 366 15.74 22.06 2.71
CA HIS A 366 15.98 21.13 3.82
C HIS A 366 17.46 21.15 4.24
N PHE A 367 18.36 20.98 3.28
CA PHE A 367 19.81 21.02 3.48
C PHE A 367 20.29 22.32 4.15
N THR A 368 19.65 23.44 3.82
CA THR A 368 19.97 24.76 4.42
C THR A 368 19.14 25.10 5.66
N ASN A 369 18.36 24.15 6.19
CA ASN A 369 17.44 24.30 7.33
C ASN A 369 16.44 25.47 7.20
N LYS A 370 16.04 25.79 5.96
CA LYS A 370 15.11 26.90 5.64
C LYS A 370 13.63 26.49 5.65
N ILE A 371 13.32 25.20 5.73
CA ILE A 371 11.96 24.68 5.81
C ILE A 371 11.85 23.72 6.99
N ASP A 372 10.75 23.81 7.74
CA ASP A 372 10.39 22.76 8.67
C ASP A 372 9.87 21.56 7.87
N ALA A 373 10.74 20.56 7.72
CA ALA A 373 10.40 19.28 7.13
C ALA A 373 10.12 18.25 8.23
N SER A 374 9.38 18.64 9.26
CA SER A 374 9.04 17.80 10.41
C SER A 374 8.56 16.41 10.00
N ASP A 375 7.73 16.27 8.97
CA ASP A 375 7.29 14.96 8.48
C ASP A 375 8.42 14.09 7.89
N PHE A 376 9.34 14.68 7.12
CA PHE A 376 10.50 13.94 6.63
C PHE A 376 11.53 13.67 7.74
N ASN A 377 11.72 14.61 8.66
CA ASN A 377 12.57 14.43 9.83
C ASN A 377 12.04 13.28 10.71
N ARG A 378 10.72 13.10 10.82
CA ARG A 378 10.12 11.92 11.47
C ARG A 378 10.54 10.62 10.80
N VAL A 379 10.62 10.58 9.46
CA VAL A 379 11.14 9.43 8.70
C VAL A 379 12.62 9.19 8.99
N LEU A 380 13.46 10.22 8.97
CA LEU A 380 14.89 10.10 9.26
C LEU A 380 15.18 9.63 10.70
N ASN A 381 14.29 10.00 11.63
CA ASN A 381 14.34 9.62 13.05
C ASN A 381 13.73 8.24 13.34
N LEU A 382 13.37 7.46 12.33
CA LEU A 382 12.98 6.06 12.53
C LEU A 382 14.18 5.18 12.89
N VAL A 383 13.91 4.06 13.54
CA VAL A 383 14.97 3.15 14.03
C VAL A 383 15.68 2.51 12.84
N ALA A 384 17.01 2.61 12.82
CA ALA A 384 17.89 2.04 11.79
C ALA A 384 18.83 0.94 12.32
N HIS A 385 18.89 0.77 13.65
CA HIS A 385 19.80 -0.14 14.37
C HIS A 385 21.25 -0.10 13.86
N GLU A 386 21.78 1.10 13.65
CA GLU A 386 23.17 1.30 13.18
C GLU A 386 24.19 0.58 14.05
N GLU A 387 23.96 0.56 15.37
CA GLU A 387 24.83 -0.04 16.37
C GLU A 387 24.95 -1.57 16.28
N LYS A 388 24.01 -2.23 15.60
CA LYS A 388 23.99 -3.69 15.41
C LYS A 388 24.37 -4.11 13.99
N ARG A 389 24.56 -3.14 13.09
CA ARG A 389 24.76 -3.40 11.66
C ARG A 389 26.22 -3.77 11.40
N SER A 390 26.43 -4.78 10.56
CA SER A 390 27.78 -5.19 10.19
C SER A 390 28.40 -4.21 9.20
N ALA A 391 29.73 -4.12 9.20
CA ALA A 391 30.48 -3.28 8.27
C ALA A 391 30.16 -3.59 6.80
N ILE A 392 30.10 -4.88 6.44
CA ILE A 392 29.74 -5.34 5.10
C ILE A 392 28.36 -4.86 4.65
N ASP A 393 27.39 -4.77 5.57
CA ASP A 393 26.07 -4.27 5.24
C ASP A 393 26.07 -2.76 5.01
N PHE A 394 26.85 -2.00 5.79
CA PHE A 394 27.06 -0.58 5.50
C PHE A 394 27.66 -0.35 4.11
N VAL A 395 28.66 -1.15 3.71
CA VAL A 395 29.25 -1.07 2.37
C VAL A 395 28.17 -1.32 1.31
N ASN A 396 27.44 -2.43 1.41
CA ASN A 396 26.41 -2.78 0.42
C ASN A 396 25.30 -1.71 0.33
N ARG A 397 24.83 -1.16 1.45
CA ARG A 397 23.84 -0.06 1.42
C ARG A 397 24.40 1.21 0.80
N THR A 398 25.67 1.50 1.03
CA THR A 398 26.35 2.68 0.44
C THR A 398 26.46 2.52 -1.08
N LEU A 399 26.86 1.34 -1.57
CA LEU A 399 26.92 1.05 -3.00
C LEU A 399 25.54 1.14 -3.68
N MET A 400 24.47 0.68 -3.00
CA MET A 400 23.09 0.87 -3.49
C MET A 400 22.72 2.35 -3.53
N ALA A 401 23.05 3.14 -2.50
CA ALA A 401 22.79 4.57 -2.49
C ALA A 401 23.55 5.30 -3.63
N MET A 402 24.78 4.90 -3.92
CA MET A 402 25.56 5.43 -5.06
C MET A 402 24.92 5.05 -6.40
N PHE A 403 24.43 3.82 -6.55
CA PHE A 403 23.65 3.39 -7.73
C PHE A 403 22.41 4.26 -7.94
N LEU A 404 21.61 4.46 -6.89
CA LEU A 404 20.42 5.31 -6.95
C LEU A 404 20.75 6.78 -7.25
N LEU A 405 21.82 7.31 -6.67
CA LEU A 405 22.28 8.67 -6.95
C LEU A 405 22.70 8.83 -8.42
N ARG A 406 23.42 7.84 -8.97
CA ARG A 406 23.81 7.86 -10.38
C ARG A 406 22.60 7.83 -11.30
N VAL A 407 21.57 7.03 -11.00
CA VAL A 407 20.29 7.07 -11.74
C VAL A 407 19.67 8.47 -11.69
N LEU A 408 19.66 9.14 -10.53
CA LEU A 408 19.13 10.50 -10.42
C LEU A 408 19.90 11.51 -11.28
N LYS A 409 21.24 11.45 -11.27
CA LYS A 409 22.09 12.29 -12.13
C LYS A 409 21.74 12.08 -13.61
N CYS A 410 21.72 10.83 -14.07
CA CYS A 410 21.40 10.47 -15.45
C CYS A 410 19.95 10.81 -15.86
N SER A 411 19.02 10.88 -14.90
CA SER A 411 17.63 11.28 -15.16
C SER A 411 17.42 12.78 -15.33
N GLY A 412 18.46 13.60 -15.08
CA GLY A 412 18.35 15.05 -15.09
C GLY A 412 17.64 15.64 -13.86
N TYR A 413 17.64 14.92 -12.73
CA TYR A 413 17.09 15.44 -11.47
C TYR A 413 17.89 16.65 -10.96
N PHE A 414 19.20 16.63 -11.21
CA PHE A 414 20.16 17.69 -10.92
C PHE A 414 20.52 18.45 -12.21
N PRO A 415 19.95 19.64 -12.45
CA PRO A 415 20.26 20.40 -13.66
C PRO A 415 21.74 20.79 -13.71
N GLY A 416 22.43 20.46 -14.80
CA GLY A 416 23.84 20.82 -15.00
C GLY A 416 24.83 20.02 -14.15
N SER A 417 24.42 18.88 -13.59
CA SER A 417 25.29 17.98 -12.83
C SER A 417 26.47 17.48 -13.67
N ASP A 418 27.67 17.57 -13.11
CA ASP A 418 28.89 16.99 -13.66
C ASP A 418 28.92 15.51 -13.28
N GLU A 419 29.00 14.62 -14.26
CA GLU A 419 28.90 13.18 -14.05
C GLU A 419 29.99 12.62 -13.13
N ASP A 420 31.18 13.21 -13.16
CA ASP A 420 32.38 12.71 -12.46
C ASP A 420 32.63 13.41 -11.12
N LYS A 421 31.85 14.46 -10.81
CA LYS A 421 31.97 15.18 -9.53
C LYS A 421 30.76 14.98 -8.64
N LEU A 422 30.96 15.24 -7.37
CA LEU A 422 29.92 15.20 -6.36
C LEU A 422 29.80 16.59 -5.72
N SER A 423 28.66 17.25 -5.96
CA SER A 423 28.30 18.50 -5.27
C SER A 423 27.79 18.22 -3.85
N ASP A 424 27.76 19.26 -3.00
CA ASP A 424 27.28 19.13 -1.62
C ASP A 424 25.82 18.63 -1.53
N ILE A 425 24.95 19.08 -2.45
CA ILE A 425 23.54 18.67 -2.47
C ILE A 425 23.39 17.22 -2.94
N GLU A 426 24.22 16.76 -3.88
CA GLU A 426 24.21 15.37 -4.33
C GLU A 426 24.74 14.45 -3.25
N LEU A 427 25.81 14.83 -2.54
CA LEU A 427 26.32 14.12 -1.38
C LEU A 427 25.28 14.06 -0.26
N TYR A 428 24.56 15.16 -0.01
CA TYR A 428 23.48 15.20 0.96
C TYR A 428 22.36 14.23 0.62
N ILE A 429 21.86 14.26 -0.63
CA ILE A 429 20.80 13.35 -1.09
C ILE A 429 21.29 11.89 -1.12
N GLY A 430 22.54 11.64 -1.50
CA GLY A 430 23.16 10.31 -1.41
C GLY A 430 23.19 9.78 0.02
N SER A 431 23.56 10.63 0.98
CA SER A 431 23.55 10.32 2.42
C SER A 431 22.13 10.07 2.93
N VAL A 432 21.15 10.86 2.47
CA VAL A 432 19.73 10.65 2.77
C VAL A 432 19.24 9.30 2.26
N MET A 433 19.58 8.92 1.02
CA MET A 433 19.20 7.61 0.48
C MET A 433 19.85 6.47 1.26
N LEU A 434 21.12 6.60 1.64
CA LEU A 434 21.79 5.63 2.51
C LEU A 434 21.07 5.50 3.86
N ARG A 435 20.69 6.62 4.48
CA ARG A 435 19.89 6.62 5.71
C ARG A 435 18.56 5.91 5.53
N LEU A 436 17.83 6.21 4.45
CA LEU A 436 16.55 5.58 4.12
C LEU A 436 16.69 4.08 3.92
N LEU A 437 17.74 3.61 3.24
CA LEU A 437 17.96 2.18 3.06
C LEU A 437 18.13 1.47 4.40
N GLN A 438 18.75 2.10 5.40
CA GLN A 438 18.89 1.52 6.74
C GLN A 438 17.57 1.51 7.52
N THR A 439 16.79 2.60 7.46
CA THR A 439 15.53 2.71 8.21
C THR A 439 14.41 1.86 7.60
N LEU A 440 14.30 1.81 6.27
CA LEU A 440 13.18 1.12 5.60
C LEU A 440 13.09 -0.38 5.91
N GLN A 441 14.22 -1.03 6.23
CA GLN A 441 14.27 -2.44 6.63
C GLN A 441 13.31 -2.77 7.78
N PHE A 442 13.15 -1.86 8.75
CA PHE A 442 12.39 -2.13 9.98
C PHE A 442 11.02 -1.45 10.01
N ASN A 443 10.83 -0.43 9.17
CA ASN A 443 9.74 0.53 9.31
C ASN A 443 8.75 0.53 8.13
N ALA A 444 9.06 -0.19 7.05
CA ALA A 444 8.18 -0.28 5.89
C ALA A 444 7.06 -1.31 6.11
N HIS A 445 5.88 -1.03 5.56
CA HIS A 445 4.68 -1.84 5.71
C HIS A 445 4.19 -2.35 4.35
N GLU A 446 3.91 -3.65 4.28
CA GLU A 446 3.34 -4.28 3.09
C GLU A 446 1.84 -3.92 2.96
N ILE A 447 1.49 -3.25 1.87
CA ILE A 447 0.13 -2.88 1.50
C ILE A 447 -0.48 -4.05 0.72
N TYR A 448 -1.65 -4.52 1.16
CA TYR A 448 -2.33 -5.65 0.56
C TYR A 448 -3.73 -5.32 0.07
N GLU A 449 -4.26 -6.23 -0.74
CA GLU A 449 -5.67 -6.35 -1.09
C GLU A 449 -6.17 -7.76 -0.76
N THR A 450 -7.47 -7.91 -0.65
CA THR A 450 -8.13 -9.20 -0.40
C THR A 450 -8.88 -9.62 -1.66
N LEU A 451 -8.68 -10.86 -2.09
CA LEU A 451 -9.39 -11.44 -3.24
C LEU A 451 -10.40 -12.47 -2.74
N LEU A 452 -11.63 -12.37 -3.23
CA LEU A 452 -12.71 -13.34 -2.99
C LEU A 452 -13.08 -14.05 -4.29
N LYS A 453 -13.50 -15.31 -4.21
CA LYS A 453 -14.05 -16.04 -5.37
C LYS A 453 -15.47 -15.60 -5.72
N THR A 454 -16.27 -15.34 -4.70
CA THR A 454 -17.65 -14.86 -4.83
C THR A 454 -17.92 -13.83 -3.73
N GLU A 455 -18.98 -13.06 -3.90
CA GLU A 455 -19.42 -12.09 -2.90
C GLU A 455 -19.61 -12.76 -1.52
N ASN A 456 -19.11 -12.10 -0.47
CA ASN A 456 -19.19 -12.54 0.93
C ASN A 456 -18.54 -13.90 1.28
N ASP A 457 -17.79 -14.54 0.36
CA ASP A 457 -17.06 -15.79 0.66
C ASP A 457 -15.72 -15.53 1.37
N PHE A 458 -15.79 -15.18 2.65
CA PHE A 458 -14.61 -14.92 3.47
C PHE A 458 -13.72 -16.15 3.67
N ARG A 459 -14.26 -17.37 3.49
CA ARG A 459 -13.51 -18.63 3.68
C ARG A 459 -12.51 -18.85 2.55
N SER A 460 -12.80 -18.40 1.33
CA SER A 460 -11.87 -18.44 0.21
C SER A 460 -10.97 -17.20 0.10
N SER A 461 -11.06 -16.27 1.06
CA SER A 461 -10.32 -15.01 1.00
C SER A 461 -8.81 -15.23 0.90
N LYS A 462 -8.20 -14.50 -0.03
CA LYS A 462 -6.75 -14.52 -0.25
C LYS A 462 -6.19 -13.11 -0.14
N VAL A 463 -5.33 -12.90 0.84
CA VAL A 463 -4.54 -11.67 0.97
C VAL A 463 -3.40 -11.70 -0.05
N VAL A 464 -3.31 -10.65 -0.87
CA VAL A 464 -2.27 -10.47 -1.88
C VAL A 464 -1.58 -9.13 -1.66
N TYR A 465 -0.27 -9.17 -1.41
CA TYR A 465 0.54 -7.96 -1.33
C TYR A 465 0.68 -7.31 -2.70
N LYS A 466 0.50 -5.99 -2.74
CA LYS A 466 0.52 -5.20 -3.99
C LYS A 466 1.51 -4.05 -3.96
N ALA A 467 1.82 -3.50 -2.80
CA ALA A 467 2.73 -2.36 -2.65
C ALA A 467 3.42 -2.39 -1.29
N VAL A 468 4.39 -1.51 -1.10
CA VAL A 468 5.02 -1.25 0.21
C VAL A 468 5.08 0.25 0.44
N GLY A 469 4.84 0.69 1.67
CA GLY A 469 4.86 2.11 2.05
C GLY A 469 5.45 2.35 3.43
N ILE A 470 5.81 3.61 3.69
CA ILE A 470 6.29 4.08 4.99
C ILE A 470 5.26 5.01 5.65
N TYR A 471 4.95 4.74 6.91
CA TYR A 471 3.90 5.38 7.70
C TYR A 471 4.53 5.89 9.00
N PRO A 472 5.02 7.14 9.05
CA PRO A 472 5.90 7.60 10.14
C PRO A 472 5.28 7.51 11.53
N THR A 473 3.97 7.70 11.67
CA THR A 473 3.29 7.59 12.97
C THR A 473 3.23 6.14 13.40
N VAL A 474 2.78 5.24 12.53
CA VAL A 474 2.66 3.82 12.85
C VAL A 474 4.04 3.22 13.14
N ALA A 475 5.00 3.43 12.23
CA ALA A 475 6.34 2.87 12.33
C ALA A 475 7.12 3.34 13.58
N ALA A 476 6.87 4.56 14.06
CA ALA A 476 7.61 5.11 15.18
C ALA A 476 7.10 4.66 16.56
N TYR A 477 5.82 4.31 16.70
CA TYR A 477 5.17 4.20 18.02
C TYR A 477 4.42 2.89 18.28
N PHE A 478 4.10 2.09 17.28
CA PHE A 478 3.28 0.89 17.49
C PHE A 478 4.15 -0.36 17.57
N ASN A 479 4.70 -0.61 18.75
CA ASN A 479 5.58 -1.75 18.99
C ASN A 479 4.86 -3.10 18.90
N HIS A 480 5.66 -4.15 18.69
CA HIS A 480 5.18 -5.51 18.53
C HIS A 480 4.62 -6.14 19.82
N ASP A 481 3.49 -6.84 19.68
CA ASP A 481 3.03 -7.91 20.57
C ASP A 481 2.53 -9.11 19.73
N CYS A 482 2.78 -10.33 20.21
CA CYS A 482 2.27 -11.56 19.58
C CYS A 482 0.76 -11.73 19.80
N TYR A 483 0.17 -10.98 20.74
CA TYR A 483 -1.27 -10.77 20.92
C TYR A 483 -1.59 -9.26 20.82
N PRO A 484 -1.78 -8.74 19.60
CA PRO A 484 -1.89 -7.30 19.37
C PRO A 484 -3.14 -6.69 20.01
N ALA A 485 -3.11 -5.38 20.24
CA ALA A 485 -4.30 -4.64 20.64
C ALA A 485 -5.05 -4.00 19.46
N VAL A 486 -4.41 -3.93 18.29
CA VAL A 486 -4.99 -3.32 17.09
C VAL A 486 -4.94 -4.25 15.88
N ALA A 487 -5.97 -4.15 15.05
CA ALA A 487 -5.98 -4.69 13.70
C ALA A 487 -5.31 -3.68 12.78
N ARG A 488 -4.39 -4.15 11.93
CA ARG A 488 -3.86 -3.39 10.79
C ARG A 488 -4.57 -3.83 9.52
N TYR A 489 -5.17 -2.88 8.81
CA TYR A 489 -5.68 -3.07 7.46
C TYR A 489 -5.47 -1.80 6.62
N PHE A 490 -5.86 -1.82 5.34
CA PHE A 490 -5.66 -0.69 4.44
C PHE A 490 -6.97 -0.19 3.86
N SER A 491 -7.10 1.14 3.74
CA SER A 491 -8.14 1.81 2.96
C SER A 491 -7.51 2.57 1.80
N GLY A 492 -7.67 2.07 0.57
CA GLY A 492 -6.81 2.47 -0.55
C GLY A 492 -5.34 2.18 -0.22
N LYS A 493 -4.52 3.23 -0.14
CA LYS A 493 -3.12 3.15 0.33
C LYS A 493 -2.92 3.58 1.79
N ASN A 494 -3.96 4.02 2.49
CA ASN A 494 -3.85 4.48 3.88
C ASN A 494 -3.83 3.29 4.82
N ILE A 495 -2.89 3.29 5.78
CA ILE A 495 -2.88 2.30 6.85
C ILE A 495 -3.91 2.68 7.91
N VAL A 496 -4.66 1.70 8.40
CA VAL A 496 -5.68 1.89 9.43
C VAL A 496 -5.36 0.98 10.60
N LEU A 497 -5.28 1.56 11.80
CA LEU A 497 -5.19 0.83 13.06
C LEU A 497 -6.50 0.98 13.83
N ARG A 498 -7.15 -0.15 14.11
CA ARG A 498 -8.42 -0.18 14.85
C ARG A 498 -8.33 -1.13 16.03
N ALA A 499 -8.84 -0.74 17.19
CA ALA A 499 -8.76 -1.53 18.41
C ALA A 499 -9.47 -2.89 18.26
N LEU A 500 -8.78 -3.97 18.63
CA LEU A 500 -9.30 -5.35 18.65
C LEU A 500 -9.83 -5.77 20.02
N ARG A 501 -9.40 -5.09 21.07
CA ARG A 501 -9.73 -5.39 22.46
C ARG A 501 -9.77 -4.10 23.27
N PRO A 502 -10.48 -4.09 24.42
CA PRO A 502 -10.52 -2.92 25.26
C PRO A 502 -9.15 -2.66 25.89
N LEU A 503 -8.81 -1.38 26.08
CA LEU A 503 -7.59 -0.94 26.76
C LEU A 503 -7.91 0.10 27.83
N ALA A 504 -7.33 -0.07 29.00
CA ALA A 504 -7.42 0.89 30.09
C ALA A 504 -6.42 2.05 29.90
N PRO A 505 -6.69 3.23 30.50
CA PRO A 505 -5.74 4.34 30.50
C PRO A 505 -4.34 3.92 30.97
N GLY A 506 -3.32 4.29 30.19
CA GLY A 506 -1.92 3.95 30.46
C GLY A 506 -1.45 2.60 29.90
N GLU A 507 -2.34 1.74 29.42
CA GLU A 507 -1.94 0.50 28.75
C GLU A 507 -1.27 0.79 27.39
N VAL A 508 -0.29 -0.04 27.04
CA VAL A 508 0.39 0.03 25.74
C VAL A 508 -0.57 -0.38 24.63
N VAL A 509 -0.47 0.27 23.46
CA VAL A 509 -1.23 -0.05 22.25
C VAL A 509 -0.33 -0.77 21.23
N PRO A 510 -0.09 -2.09 21.37
CA PRO A 510 0.81 -2.80 20.46
C PRO A 510 0.13 -3.27 19.18
N GLU A 511 0.91 -3.33 18.10
CA GLU A 511 0.58 -3.97 16.82
C GLU A 511 1.26 -5.34 16.71
N ASN A 512 1.02 -6.09 15.64
CA ASN A 512 1.73 -7.32 15.33
C ASN A 512 2.60 -7.17 14.07
N TYR A 513 3.86 -7.56 14.18
CA TYR A 513 4.85 -7.48 13.08
C TYR A 513 4.87 -8.73 12.19
N GLY A 514 3.82 -9.56 12.24
CA GLY A 514 3.68 -10.78 11.44
C GLY A 514 3.44 -12.06 12.26
N PRO A 515 4.28 -12.41 13.26
CA PRO A 515 4.10 -13.64 14.01
C PRO A 515 3.07 -13.47 15.13
N VAL A 516 1.83 -13.88 14.88
CA VAL A 516 0.77 -13.98 15.91
C VAL A 516 0.83 -15.32 16.64
N PHE A 517 0.61 -15.33 17.95
CA PHE A 517 0.79 -16.52 18.79
C PHE A 517 -0.09 -17.70 18.36
N CYS A 518 -1.32 -17.43 17.91
CA CYS A 518 -2.28 -18.47 17.53
C CYS A 518 -1.91 -19.20 16.22
N LYS A 519 -1.01 -18.65 15.39
CA LYS A 519 -0.60 -19.24 14.10
C LYS A 519 0.84 -19.75 14.06
N LYS A 520 1.70 -19.30 14.97
CA LYS A 520 3.15 -19.57 14.96
C LYS A 520 3.63 -19.95 16.34
N LYS A 521 4.45 -21.01 16.45
CA LYS A 521 5.01 -21.49 17.72
C LYS A 521 6.04 -20.50 18.28
N LEU A 522 6.24 -20.49 19.61
CA LEU A 522 7.15 -19.54 20.29
C LEU A 522 8.53 -19.43 19.65
N ILE A 523 9.16 -20.58 19.36
CA ILE A 523 10.50 -20.62 18.74
C ILE A 523 10.53 -19.94 17.36
N GLU A 524 9.47 -20.09 16.56
CA GLU A 524 9.35 -19.45 15.26
C GLU A 524 9.15 -17.94 15.41
N ARG A 525 8.30 -17.52 16.36
CA ARG A 525 8.05 -16.09 16.62
C ARG A 525 9.33 -15.38 17.06
N LYS A 526 10.06 -15.96 18.04
CA LYS A 526 11.33 -15.40 18.52
C LYS A 526 12.39 -15.36 17.43
N ARG A 527 12.62 -16.47 16.71
CA ARG A 527 13.58 -16.51 15.59
C ARG A 527 13.26 -15.45 14.54
N HIS A 528 12.00 -15.29 14.17
CA HIS A 528 11.55 -14.30 13.18
C HIS A 528 11.84 -12.87 13.62
N LEU A 529 11.40 -12.48 14.82
CA LEU A 529 11.56 -11.11 15.33
C LEU A 529 13.04 -10.78 15.58
N ALA A 530 13.81 -11.72 16.12
CA ALA A 530 15.24 -11.54 16.33
C ALA A 530 16.00 -11.35 15.02
N SER A 531 15.59 -12.03 13.94
CA SER A 531 16.31 -12.00 12.66
C SER A 531 15.88 -10.85 11.75
N ARG A 532 14.59 -10.47 11.76
CA ARG A 532 14.06 -9.38 10.92
C ARG A 532 14.09 -8.00 11.60
N TYR A 533 13.85 -7.94 12.90
CA TYR A 533 13.69 -6.70 13.66
C TYR A 533 14.72 -6.52 14.77
N TRP A 534 15.62 -7.49 14.96
CA TRP A 534 16.77 -7.40 15.87
C TRP A 534 16.42 -7.13 17.34
N PHE A 535 15.27 -7.64 17.79
CA PHE A 535 14.84 -7.65 19.19
C PHE A 535 14.22 -8.99 19.60
N GLN A 536 14.16 -9.24 20.91
CA GLN A 536 13.48 -10.39 21.48
C GLN A 536 12.14 -9.97 22.08
N CYS A 537 11.07 -10.67 21.71
CA CYS A 537 9.74 -10.38 22.21
C CYS A 537 9.53 -10.90 23.64
N ILE A 538 9.11 -10.00 24.53
CA ILE A 538 8.85 -10.28 25.95
C ILE A 538 7.37 -10.10 26.33
N CYS A 539 6.47 -10.14 25.35
CA CYS A 539 5.04 -10.05 25.60
C CYS A 539 4.53 -11.23 26.44
N GLU A 540 3.33 -11.08 27.00
CA GLU A 540 2.72 -12.10 27.87
C GLU A 540 2.61 -13.46 27.18
N SER A 541 2.19 -13.48 25.90
CA SER A 541 2.07 -14.74 25.14
C SER A 541 3.41 -15.44 24.87
N CYS A 542 4.52 -14.71 24.87
CA CYS A 542 5.87 -15.29 24.78
C CYS A 542 6.39 -15.74 26.14
N LYS A 543 6.06 -15.01 27.21
CA LYS A 543 6.45 -15.36 28.59
C LYS A 543 5.75 -16.61 29.10
N GLU A 544 4.46 -16.76 28.77
CA GLU A 544 3.63 -17.89 29.18
C GLU A 544 3.59 -19.03 28.13
N ASP A 545 4.36 -18.94 27.04
CA ASP A 545 4.35 -19.90 25.92
C ASP A 545 2.94 -20.28 25.45
N TRP A 546 2.14 -19.29 25.06
CA TRP A 546 0.76 -19.54 24.67
C TRP A 546 0.67 -20.46 23.44
N PRO A 547 -0.28 -21.42 23.44
CA PRO A 547 -0.40 -22.44 22.41
C PRO A 547 -0.93 -21.88 21.09
N SER A 548 -0.54 -22.53 20.00
CA SER A 548 -1.14 -22.30 18.68
C SER A 548 -2.57 -22.85 18.60
N PHE A 549 -3.35 -22.50 17.57
CA PHE A 549 -4.72 -23.01 17.39
C PHE A 549 -4.83 -24.54 17.37
N SER A 550 -3.79 -25.24 16.90
CA SER A 550 -3.75 -26.71 16.88
C SER A 550 -3.44 -27.33 18.25
N GLU A 551 -2.85 -26.56 19.16
CA GLU A 551 -2.38 -27.02 20.48
C GLU A 551 -3.26 -26.49 21.62
N MET A 552 -4.14 -25.53 21.34
CA MET A 552 -4.99 -24.90 22.34
C MET A 552 -6.07 -25.89 22.82
N ASP A 553 -6.11 -26.11 24.14
CA ASP A 553 -7.14 -26.92 24.79
C ASP A 553 -8.46 -26.15 24.94
N ARG A 554 -9.48 -26.78 25.53
CA ARG A 554 -10.77 -26.14 25.84
C ARG A 554 -10.77 -25.43 27.20
N SER A 555 -9.59 -25.15 27.76
CA SER A 555 -9.52 -24.49 29.05
C SER A 555 -9.81 -22.99 28.91
N ILE A 556 -10.43 -22.44 29.94
CA ILE A 556 -10.75 -21.02 30.07
C ILE A 556 -10.22 -20.50 31.40
N ARG A 557 -9.77 -19.25 31.40
CA ARG A 557 -9.19 -18.58 32.58
C ARG A 557 -10.07 -17.41 32.99
N PHE A 558 -10.95 -17.62 33.98
CA PHE A 558 -11.79 -16.53 34.50
C PHE A 558 -11.02 -15.62 35.44
N ARG A 559 -11.27 -14.31 35.34
CA ARG A 559 -10.77 -13.32 36.29
C ARG A 559 -11.54 -13.44 37.61
N CYS A 560 -10.84 -13.39 38.74
CA CYS A 560 -11.49 -13.38 40.05
C CYS A 560 -12.30 -12.08 40.25
N LYS A 561 -13.56 -12.18 40.69
CA LYS A 561 -14.41 -10.99 40.97
C LYS A 561 -14.11 -10.31 42.32
N VAL A 562 -13.23 -10.86 43.15
CA VAL A 562 -12.84 -10.22 44.41
C VAL A 562 -12.07 -8.94 44.08
N LYS A 563 -12.52 -7.80 44.63
CA LYS A 563 -11.90 -6.49 44.41
C LYS A 563 -10.39 -6.56 44.67
N ASN A 564 -9.59 -6.03 43.75
CA ASN A 564 -8.13 -6.01 43.78
C ASN A 564 -7.45 -7.40 43.71
N CYS A 565 -8.19 -8.49 43.48
CA CYS A 565 -7.60 -9.81 43.24
C CYS A 565 -7.22 -9.97 41.77
N GLN A 566 -5.97 -10.34 41.50
CA GLN A 566 -5.48 -10.64 40.14
C GLN A 566 -5.49 -12.14 39.81
N GLY A 567 -6.10 -12.95 40.68
CA GLY A 567 -6.14 -14.40 40.53
C GLY A 567 -6.98 -14.85 39.34
N LEU A 568 -6.52 -15.94 38.72
CA LEU A 568 -7.18 -16.56 37.57
C LEU A 568 -7.71 -17.94 37.96
N ILE A 569 -8.91 -18.25 37.50
CA ILE A 569 -9.60 -19.50 37.78
C ILE A 569 -9.62 -20.31 36.49
N LYS A 570 -8.77 -21.33 36.42
CA LYS A 570 -8.70 -22.23 35.28
C LYS A 570 -9.80 -23.30 35.38
N THR A 571 -10.60 -23.44 34.32
CA THR A 571 -11.68 -24.43 34.21
C THR A 571 -11.92 -24.76 32.73
N SER A 572 -12.98 -25.49 32.40
CA SER A 572 -13.51 -25.64 31.04
C SER A 572 -15.00 -25.32 31.00
N LEU A 573 -15.56 -25.11 29.81
CA LEU A 573 -16.99 -24.84 29.61
C LEU A 573 -17.87 -26.08 29.82
N GLU A 574 -17.26 -27.28 29.80
CA GLU A 574 -17.90 -28.55 30.12
C GLU A 574 -17.71 -28.99 31.59
N ASN A 575 -17.01 -28.20 32.41
CA ASN A 575 -16.77 -28.57 33.80
C ASN A 575 -18.06 -28.49 34.64
N ASN A 576 -18.34 -29.52 35.43
CA ASN A 576 -19.49 -29.60 36.33
C ASN A 576 -19.22 -29.07 37.74
N VAL A 577 -18.00 -28.61 38.03
CA VAL A 577 -17.64 -28.03 39.33
C VAL A 577 -18.15 -26.60 39.43
N GLU A 578 -19.13 -26.37 40.33
CA GLU A 578 -19.75 -25.05 40.51
C GLU A 578 -18.83 -24.02 41.17
N LYS A 579 -18.03 -24.44 42.15
CA LYS A 579 -17.19 -23.52 42.96
C LYS A 579 -15.72 -23.93 42.89
N ILE A 580 -14.88 -23.01 42.43
CA ILE A 580 -13.43 -23.21 42.35
C ILE A 580 -12.74 -22.20 43.27
N LYS A 581 -11.77 -22.67 44.05
CA LYS A 581 -10.99 -21.83 44.96
C LYS A 581 -9.93 -21.04 44.18
N CYS A 582 -9.91 -19.72 44.35
CA CYS A 582 -8.88 -18.87 43.76
C CYS A 582 -7.50 -19.12 44.40
N SER A 583 -6.45 -19.24 43.59
CA SER A 583 -5.08 -19.44 44.08
C SER A 583 -4.58 -18.25 44.90
N GLU A 584 -5.01 -17.03 44.58
CA GLU A 584 -4.52 -15.79 45.18
C GLU A 584 -5.28 -15.44 46.47
N CYS A 585 -6.57 -15.07 46.35
CA CYS A 585 -7.36 -14.61 47.51
C CYS A 585 -7.93 -15.75 48.37
N LYS A 586 -7.76 -17.01 47.96
CA LYS A 586 -8.27 -18.22 48.63
C LYS A 586 -9.79 -18.31 48.78
N GLN A 587 -10.55 -17.36 48.23
CA GLN A 587 -12.01 -17.38 48.22
C GLN A 587 -12.54 -18.37 47.18
N TYR A 588 -13.69 -18.99 47.48
CA TYR A 588 -14.42 -19.82 46.53
C TYR A 588 -15.22 -18.96 45.58
N PHE A 589 -15.11 -19.27 44.29
CA PHE A 589 -15.74 -18.52 43.22
C PHE A 589 -16.73 -19.41 42.48
N ASN A 590 -17.98 -18.96 42.36
CA ASN A 590 -18.98 -19.62 41.54
C ASN A 590 -18.66 -19.40 40.06
N VAL A 591 -18.28 -20.46 39.34
CA VAL A 591 -17.95 -20.40 37.92
C VAL A 591 -19.17 -20.61 37.02
N THR A 592 -20.28 -21.13 37.54
CA THR A 592 -21.48 -21.49 36.75
C THR A 592 -22.04 -20.28 36.01
N ASP A 593 -22.19 -19.14 36.69
CA ASP A 593 -22.71 -17.90 36.07
C ASP A 593 -21.79 -17.42 34.93
N ASN A 594 -20.47 -17.49 35.14
CA ASN A 594 -19.51 -17.12 34.11
C ASN A 594 -19.53 -18.09 32.93
N VAL A 595 -19.68 -19.39 33.18
CA VAL A 595 -19.81 -20.40 32.12
C VAL A 595 -21.08 -20.15 31.29
N CYS A 596 -22.22 -19.91 31.93
CA CYS A 596 -23.47 -19.57 31.25
C CYS A 596 -23.32 -18.28 30.42
N LEU A 597 -22.69 -17.25 30.98
CA LEU A 597 -22.48 -15.98 30.30
C LEU A 597 -21.54 -16.13 29.09
N VAL A 598 -20.43 -16.87 29.23
CA VAL A 598 -19.53 -17.15 28.10
C VAL A 598 -20.24 -17.95 27.01
N LYS A 599 -21.05 -18.96 27.37
CA LYS A 599 -21.85 -19.71 26.38
C LYS A 599 -22.79 -18.79 25.59
N SER A 600 -23.48 -17.88 26.28
CA SER A 600 -24.33 -16.88 25.61
C SER A 600 -23.53 -15.98 24.65
N TYR A 601 -22.33 -15.54 25.04
CA TYR A 601 -21.47 -14.75 24.16
C TYR A 601 -20.92 -15.56 22.98
N LEU A 602 -20.66 -16.85 23.17
CA LEU A 602 -20.29 -17.75 22.07
C LEU A 602 -21.44 -17.92 21.07
N ASP A 603 -22.68 -17.97 21.53
CA ASP A 603 -23.85 -17.96 20.65
C ASP A 603 -23.94 -16.64 19.86
N SER A 604 -23.69 -15.49 20.50
CA SER A 604 -23.59 -14.20 19.80
C SER A 604 -22.47 -14.18 18.76
N PHE A 605 -21.30 -14.76 19.07
CA PHE A 605 -20.20 -14.91 18.12
C PHE A 605 -20.63 -15.74 16.89
N LEU A 606 -21.34 -16.85 17.08
CA LEU A 606 -21.86 -17.66 15.99
C LEU A 606 -22.86 -16.87 15.12
N HIS A 607 -23.81 -16.16 15.72
CA HIS A 607 -24.72 -15.29 14.99
C HIS A 607 -23.99 -14.20 14.18
N ALA A 608 -22.89 -13.65 14.71
CA ALA A 608 -22.08 -12.68 13.97
C ALA A 608 -21.47 -13.31 12.70
N THR A 609 -21.05 -14.57 12.75
CA THR A 609 -20.56 -15.29 11.55
C THR A 609 -21.65 -15.49 10.50
N GLU A 610 -22.91 -15.67 10.91
CA GLU A 610 -24.03 -15.72 9.96
C GLU A 610 -24.30 -14.37 9.30
N PHE A 611 -24.15 -13.25 10.03
CA PHE A 611 -24.22 -11.91 9.44
C PHE A 611 -23.08 -11.66 8.45
N MET A 612 -21.88 -12.19 8.71
CA MET A 612 -20.80 -12.17 7.73
C MET A 612 -21.18 -12.92 6.46
N ASP A 613 -21.69 -14.15 6.58
CA ASP A 613 -22.12 -14.96 5.42
C ASP A 613 -23.24 -14.27 4.61
N LYS A 614 -24.05 -13.40 5.24
CA LYS A 614 -25.09 -12.56 4.59
C LYS A 614 -24.57 -11.22 4.04
N GLY A 615 -23.31 -10.85 4.30
CA GLY A 615 -22.74 -9.56 3.91
C GLY A 615 -23.13 -8.37 4.80
N GLU A 616 -23.77 -8.61 5.94
CA GLU A 616 -24.21 -7.59 6.90
C GLU A 616 -23.08 -7.23 7.87
N LEU A 617 -21.97 -6.72 7.33
CA LEU A 617 -20.70 -6.59 8.06
C LEU A 617 -20.73 -5.58 9.22
N ASP A 618 -21.53 -4.53 9.12
CA ASP A 618 -21.68 -3.56 10.22
C ASP A 618 -22.35 -4.21 11.44
N LYS A 619 -23.35 -5.08 11.22
CA LYS A 619 -23.97 -5.85 12.30
C LYS A 619 -23.02 -6.88 12.88
N ALA A 620 -22.30 -7.61 12.02
CA ALA A 620 -21.30 -8.58 12.44
C ALA A 620 -20.22 -7.93 13.31
N THR A 621 -19.66 -6.79 12.88
CA THR A 621 -18.60 -6.09 13.62
C THR A 621 -19.08 -5.50 14.94
N ALA A 622 -20.32 -5.02 15.02
CA ALA A 622 -20.91 -4.57 16.28
C ALA A 622 -20.95 -5.71 17.32
N ILE A 623 -21.51 -6.87 16.93
CA ILE A 623 -21.61 -8.04 17.81
C ILE A 623 -20.23 -8.59 18.20
N LEU A 624 -19.31 -8.70 17.25
CA LEU A 624 -17.95 -9.17 17.50
C LEU A 624 -17.15 -8.23 18.41
N SER A 625 -17.39 -6.92 18.32
CA SER A 625 -16.74 -5.92 19.18
C SER A 625 -17.25 -6.03 20.62
N GLU A 626 -18.57 -6.14 20.79
CA GLU A 626 -19.17 -6.37 22.11
C GLU A 626 -18.69 -7.70 22.71
N PHE A 627 -18.66 -8.77 21.91
CA PHE A 627 -18.10 -10.06 22.32
C PHE A 627 -16.66 -9.91 22.83
N SER A 628 -15.79 -9.18 22.10
CA SER A 628 -14.41 -8.95 22.51
C SER A 628 -14.34 -8.20 23.83
N ASP A 629 -15.07 -7.10 23.97
CA ASP A 629 -15.06 -6.27 25.18
C ASP A 629 -15.53 -7.06 26.40
N GLN A 630 -16.67 -7.75 26.31
CA GLN A 630 -17.24 -8.53 27.42
C GLN A 630 -16.35 -9.71 27.80
N MET A 631 -15.80 -10.42 26.82
CA MET A 631 -14.92 -11.55 27.09
C MET A 631 -13.60 -11.12 27.76
N HIS A 632 -13.06 -9.93 27.47
CA HIS A 632 -11.86 -9.42 28.16
C HIS A 632 -12.13 -9.00 29.62
N LEU A 633 -13.37 -8.57 29.93
CA LEU A 633 -13.79 -8.29 31.30
C LEU A 633 -13.88 -9.56 32.15
N ILE A 634 -14.32 -10.66 31.56
CA ILE A 634 -14.60 -11.93 32.28
C ILE A 634 -13.39 -12.86 32.27
N CYS A 635 -12.66 -12.92 31.15
CA CYS A 635 -11.64 -13.92 30.89
C CYS A 635 -10.26 -13.26 30.65
N LYS A 636 -9.21 -14.06 30.86
CA LYS A 636 -7.86 -13.73 30.40
C LYS A 636 -7.50 -14.63 29.20
N PRO A 637 -7.08 -14.08 28.05
CA PRO A 637 -6.54 -14.88 26.94
C PRO A 637 -5.36 -15.73 27.42
N PRO A 638 -5.00 -16.86 26.77
CA PRO A 638 -5.49 -17.28 25.47
C PRO A 638 -6.85 -17.98 25.57
N PHE A 639 -7.73 -17.63 24.64
CA PHE A 639 -9.00 -18.31 24.41
C PHE A 639 -9.25 -18.32 22.90
N LYS A 640 -9.62 -19.47 22.34
CA LYS A 640 -9.60 -19.71 20.89
C LYS A 640 -10.56 -18.78 20.16
N GLU A 641 -11.78 -18.71 20.63
CA GLU A 641 -12.88 -17.96 20.01
C GLU A 641 -12.63 -16.44 20.09
N MET A 642 -11.90 -15.97 21.11
CA MET A 642 -11.43 -14.58 21.18
C MET A 642 -10.40 -14.26 20.09
N SER A 643 -9.48 -15.18 19.79
CA SER A 643 -8.53 -14.97 18.69
C SER A 643 -9.22 -15.07 17.32
N LEU A 644 -10.25 -15.92 17.20
CA LEU A 644 -11.07 -16.02 15.99
C LEU A 644 -11.94 -14.78 15.78
N SER A 645 -12.51 -14.20 16.83
CA SER A 645 -13.27 -12.95 16.73
C SER A 645 -12.40 -11.79 16.28
N HIS A 646 -11.14 -11.71 16.74
CA HIS A 646 -10.17 -10.69 16.29
C HIS A 646 -9.84 -10.83 14.79
N ILE A 647 -9.70 -12.07 14.31
CA ILE A 647 -9.52 -12.35 12.87
C ILE A 647 -10.77 -11.95 12.09
N ALA A 648 -11.96 -12.31 12.57
CA ALA A 648 -13.24 -11.97 11.92
C ALA A 648 -13.45 -10.45 11.82
N LEU A 649 -13.21 -9.71 12.92
CA LEU A 649 -13.25 -8.24 12.94
C LEU A 649 -12.32 -7.63 11.89
N THR A 650 -11.06 -8.08 11.86
CA THR A 650 -10.06 -7.60 10.89
C THR A 650 -10.53 -7.84 9.46
N THR A 651 -11.09 -9.02 9.17
CA THR A 651 -11.62 -9.38 7.85
C THR A 651 -12.80 -8.48 7.46
N CYS A 652 -13.77 -8.27 8.34
CA CYS A 652 -14.92 -7.40 8.07
C CYS A 652 -14.48 -5.96 7.78
N TRP A 653 -13.58 -5.39 8.59
CA TRP A 653 -13.12 -4.02 8.40
C TRP A 653 -12.28 -3.85 7.14
N ALA A 654 -11.43 -4.82 6.81
CA ALA A 654 -10.64 -4.81 5.58
C ALA A 654 -11.53 -4.91 4.32
N ASN A 655 -12.67 -5.61 4.44
CA ASN A 655 -13.58 -5.84 3.33
C ASN A 655 -14.15 -4.56 2.73
N ASN A 656 -14.40 -3.56 3.57
CA ASN A 656 -15.03 -2.32 3.18
C ASN A 656 -14.10 -1.36 2.41
N SER A 657 -12.85 -1.74 2.09
CA SER A 657 -11.94 -0.81 1.43
C SER A 657 -11.00 -1.39 0.36
N ASN A 658 -10.51 -2.62 0.52
CA ASN A 658 -9.48 -3.18 -0.37
C ASN A 658 -9.78 -4.62 -0.80
N THR A 659 -11.07 -4.98 -0.90
CA THR A 659 -11.51 -6.30 -1.37
C THR A 659 -12.01 -6.27 -2.81
N TYR A 660 -11.67 -7.30 -3.58
CA TYR A 660 -12.12 -7.49 -4.95
C TYR A 660 -12.60 -8.93 -5.19
N ILE A 661 -13.64 -9.09 -6.00
CA ILE A 661 -14.12 -10.38 -6.49
C ILE A 661 -13.40 -10.66 -7.82
N ILE A 662 -12.81 -11.84 -7.96
CA ILE A 662 -12.00 -12.23 -9.13
C ILE A 662 -12.62 -13.32 -9.99
#